data_AF-A0A0D2XUX1-F1
#
_entry.id   AF-A0A0D2XUX1-F1
#
_cell.length_a   1.000
_cell.length_b   1.000
_cell.length_c   1.000
_cell.angle_alpha   90.00
_cell.angle_beta   90.00
_cell.angle_gamma   90.00
#
_symmetry.space_group_name_H-M   'P 1'
#
loop_
_entity.id
_entity.type
_entity.pdbx_description
1 polymer ?
#
loop_
_entity_poly.entity_id
_entity_poly.type
_entity_poly.pdbx_seq_one_letter_code
_entity_poly.pdbx_strand_id
1 'polypeptide(L)'
;MGISGYEVLVMTTISPFILASRSARSLVVNNLRAVHLLSLAGIAAYLVEEPSYRLFTVGFGVFMSCLGWAGTLFAESVHEGRLESKIMGWMIGLILSSTAKFAWWTNNPIWPIMHAANGGWNNTGLVLGVLAALRFTRRAPLAAGLAPRPAKSSSSFLSSLGLAGLFFGLHSLLSDTSTMILWGWEGYPIRGPYFSTHGWLTVLAMSLGLFGGVWQPRLASSWGVYIIGTVGAMFLTFFSHWSGYYGALTLATYLMAYSVPILTHAAKTNPTTTFGNGFLIYNFLVLFHVWVVAYAFVPGGQLVREHTDWIMYTMMTCIGAGVYGINASGHQRQPSKRSVPTQQRKYFGVATILINVFFLISAFQRFPSNNYQPYHADDRILTAGIWTIHFSFDNDMWASEYRMRDLIKELEIDVIGLLESDNQRIIMGNRDATQFLAEDLGMYVDYGPGPNKHTWGAALLSKFPILNSTHHLLPSPVGELAPAIHATLDVYGQLVDVFVFHSGQEEDPEDRRLQSLYLADLMGSTPRPAFLLSYLVTKPKEGNYNTYVSEKSGMKDVDPSDWDRWCEYILFKRLKRVGYARVSRSSITDTELQVAKFKIPESKEEIEKLDAQPDKERNRRVKEEEVPEGWRFPAMFRGDGVREHRYHVFNEPRYFN
;
A
#
# COMPACT_ATOMS: atom_id res chain seq x y z
N MET A 1 -9.21 5.57 17.21
CA MET A 1 -10.28 5.22 16.24
C MET A 1 -11.07 4.03 16.77
N GLY A 2 -12.41 4.04 16.70
CA GLY A 2 -13.27 2.91 17.09
C GLY A 2 -13.92 2.24 15.87
N ILE A 3 -14.54 1.07 16.07
CA ILE A 3 -15.30 0.36 15.02
C ILE A 3 -16.52 1.20 14.64
N SER A 4 -16.62 1.61 13.39
CA SER A 4 -17.66 2.50 12.85
C SER A 4 -18.97 1.77 12.52
N GLY A 5 -18.92 0.45 12.38
CA GLY A 5 -19.99 -0.41 11.87
C GLY A 5 -19.86 -0.69 10.37
N TYR A 6 -19.19 0.17 9.59
CA TYR A 6 -18.98 -0.06 8.15
C TYR A 6 -18.06 -1.24 7.85
N GLU A 7 -17.28 -1.70 8.84
CA GLU A 7 -16.40 -2.85 8.74
C GLU A 7 -17.17 -4.13 8.38
N VAL A 8 -18.48 -4.19 8.68
CA VAL A 8 -19.35 -5.31 8.28
C VAL A 8 -19.38 -5.53 6.76
N LEU A 9 -19.07 -4.51 5.96
CA LEU A 9 -19.02 -4.62 4.49
C LEU A 9 -17.92 -5.55 3.97
N VAL A 10 -16.94 -5.93 4.81
CA VAL A 10 -16.02 -7.03 4.48
C VAL A 10 -16.78 -8.32 4.13
N MET A 11 -17.97 -8.51 4.72
CA MET A 11 -18.81 -9.69 4.50
C MET A 11 -19.49 -9.74 3.13
N THR A 12 -19.41 -8.68 2.31
CA THR A 12 -20.00 -8.68 0.95
C THR A 12 -19.45 -9.81 0.06
N THR A 13 -18.22 -10.25 0.28
CA THR A 13 -17.56 -11.33 -0.46
C THR A 13 -18.21 -12.71 -0.26
N ILE A 14 -18.97 -12.92 0.82
CA ILE A 14 -19.59 -14.23 1.16
C ILE A 14 -20.87 -14.50 0.36
N SER A 15 -21.24 -13.62 -0.58
CA SER A 15 -22.43 -13.74 -1.42
C SER A 15 -22.65 -15.12 -2.09
N PRO A 16 -21.63 -15.95 -2.38
CA PRO A 16 -21.87 -17.31 -2.88
C PRO A 16 -22.69 -18.22 -1.96
N PHE A 17 -22.89 -17.89 -0.67
CA PHE A 17 -23.85 -18.60 0.18
C PHE A 17 -25.29 -18.58 -0.38
N ILE A 18 -25.65 -17.56 -1.17
CA ILE A 18 -26.97 -17.46 -1.83
C ILE A 18 -27.21 -18.64 -2.78
N LEU A 19 -26.14 -19.23 -3.35
CA LEU A 19 -26.24 -20.40 -4.22
C LEU A 19 -26.71 -21.67 -3.48
N ALA A 20 -26.84 -21.63 -2.14
CA ALA A 20 -27.40 -22.74 -1.36
C ALA A 20 -28.82 -23.07 -1.81
N SER A 21 -29.64 -22.03 -1.97
CA SER A 21 -31.01 -22.15 -2.46
C SER A 21 -31.01 -22.60 -3.91
N ARG A 22 -31.75 -23.66 -4.23
CA ARG A 22 -31.88 -24.16 -5.61
C ARG A 22 -32.49 -23.10 -6.53
N SER A 23 -33.50 -22.38 -6.05
CA SER A 23 -34.17 -21.31 -6.81
C SER A 23 -33.23 -20.15 -7.08
N ALA A 24 -32.51 -19.67 -6.06
CA ALA A 24 -31.56 -18.58 -6.23
C ALA A 24 -30.37 -18.97 -7.12
N ARG A 25 -29.83 -20.18 -6.96
CA ARG A 25 -28.78 -20.71 -7.83
C ARG A 25 -29.23 -20.83 -9.28
N SER A 26 -30.44 -21.34 -9.53
CA SER A 26 -31.01 -21.41 -10.87
C SER A 26 -31.15 -20.01 -11.48
N LEU A 27 -31.67 -19.05 -10.70
CA LEU A 27 -31.80 -17.66 -11.11
C LEU A 27 -30.45 -17.05 -11.50
N VAL A 28 -29.42 -17.20 -10.64
CA VAL A 28 -28.07 -16.66 -10.90
C VAL A 28 -27.43 -17.31 -12.12
N VAL A 29 -27.43 -18.65 -12.21
CA VAL A 29 -26.78 -19.37 -13.32
C VAL A 29 -27.45 -19.06 -14.65
N ASN A 30 -28.78 -18.95 -14.68
CA ASN A 30 -29.51 -18.61 -15.90
C ASN A 30 -29.37 -17.13 -16.30
N ASN A 31 -29.01 -16.25 -15.37
CA ASN A 31 -28.92 -14.81 -15.58
C ASN A 31 -27.51 -14.25 -15.33
N LEU A 32 -26.45 -15.04 -15.56
CA LEU A 32 -25.06 -14.62 -15.33
C LEU A 32 -24.69 -13.31 -16.04
N ARG A 33 -25.29 -13.02 -17.20
CA ARG A 33 -25.12 -11.71 -17.87
C ARG A 33 -25.54 -10.55 -16.98
N ALA A 34 -26.74 -10.62 -16.40
CA ALA A 34 -27.23 -9.56 -15.53
C ALA A 34 -26.36 -9.43 -14.28
N VAL A 35 -25.94 -10.54 -13.69
CA VAL A 35 -25.08 -10.55 -12.49
C VAL A 35 -23.72 -9.87 -12.74
N HIS A 36 -23.06 -10.19 -13.87
CA HIS A 36 -21.79 -9.55 -14.26
C HIS A 36 -21.95 -8.10 -14.73
N LEU A 37 -23.12 -7.70 -15.23
CA LEU A 37 -23.38 -6.29 -15.52
C LEU A 37 -23.60 -5.50 -14.23
N LEU A 38 -24.35 -6.06 -13.27
CA LEU A 38 -24.59 -5.45 -11.96
C LEU A 38 -23.30 -5.32 -11.14
N SER A 39 -22.34 -6.22 -11.31
CA SER A 39 -21.04 -6.10 -10.64
C SER A 39 -20.24 -4.87 -11.08
N LEU A 40 -20.50 -4.32 -12.27
CA LEU A 40 -19.88 -3.07 -12.74
C LEU A 40 -20.33 -1.84 -11.93
N ALA A 41 -21.34 -1.97 -11.06
CA ALA A 41 -21.65 -0.97 -10.06
C ALA A 41 -20.43 -0.62 -9.19
N GLY A 42 -19.51 -1.56 -8.95
CA GLY A 42 -18.27 -1.30 -8.21
C GLY A 42 -17.33 -0.32 -8.92
N ILE A 43 -17.33 -0.29 -10.26
CA ILE A 43 -16.60 0.72 -11.04
C ILE A 43 -17.42 2.00 -11.09
N ALA A 44 -18.72 1.91 -11.37
CA ALA A 44 -19.63 3.05 -11.49
C ALA A 44 -19.83 3.83 -10.18
N ALA A 45 -19.42 3.26 -9.04
CA ALA A 45 -19.48 3.89 -7.72
C ALA A 45 -18.72 5.23 -7.66
N TYR A 46 -17.76 5.47 -8.56
CA TYR A 46 -17.10 6.78 -8.69
C TYR A 46 -18.06 7.93 -9.06
N LEU A 47 -19.28 7.65 -9.52
CA LEU A 47 -20.33 8.64 -9.75
C LEU A 47 -21.07 9.04 -8.47
N VAL A 48 -20.78 8.36 -7.35
CA VAL A 48 -21.39 8.62 -6.04
C VAL A 48 -20.40 9.44 -5.22
N GLU A 49 -20.73 10.70 -4.97
CA GLU A 49 -19.85 11.64 -4.27
C GLU A 49 -19.79 11.34 -2.77
N GLU A 50 -20.94 11.09 -2.14
CA GLU A 50 -21.05 10.80 -0.72
C GLU A 50 -20.27 9.51 -0.35
N PRO A 51 -19.24 9.58 0.52
CA PRO A 51 -18.33 8.46 0.78
C PRO A 51 -19.04 7.20 1.28
N SER A 52 -20.02 7.37 2.17
CA SER A 52 -20.79 6.26 2.74
C SER A 52 -21.61 5.51 1.69
N TYR A 53 -22.32 6.23 0.81
CA TYR A 53 -23.08 5.64 -0.29
C TYR A 53 -22.19 5.05 -1.37
N ARG A 54 -21.03 5.67 -1.64
CA ARG A 54 -20.02 5.10 -2.53
C ARG A 54 -19.55 3.75 -2.01
N LEU A 55 -19.23 3.67 -0.71
CA LEU A 55 -18.81 2.43 -0.06
C LEU A 55 -19.87 1.31 -0.19
N PHE A 56 -21.16 1.61 0.04
CA PHE A 56 -22.24 0.63 -0.17
C PHE A 56 -22.37 0.19 -1.63
N THR A 57 -22.19 1.11 -2.59
CA THR A 57 -22.24 0.82 -4.02
C THR A 57 -21.08 -0.09 -4.44
N VAL A 58 -19.88 0.18 -3.93
CA VAL A 58 -18.71 -0.70 -4.08
C VAL A 58 -18.99 -2.07 -3.46
N GLY A 59 -19.53 -2.11 -2.25
CA GLY A 59 -19.91 -3.34 -1.56
C GLY A 59 -20.90 -4.17 -2.37
N PHE A 60 -21.90 -3.56 -3.00
CA PHE A 60 -22.82 -4.22 -3.93
C PHE A 60 -22.09 -4.76 -5.17
N GLY A 61 -21.18 -3.98 -5.76
CA GLY A 61 -20.34 -4.43 -6.88
C GLY A 61 -19.50 -5.66 -6.54
N VAL A 62 -18.85 -5.67 -5.38
CA VAL A 62 -18.07 -6.82 -4.86
C VAL A 62 -18.97 -8.02 -4.61
N PHE A 63 -20.12 -7.81 -3.96
CA PHE A 63 -21.11 -8.84 -3.71
C PHE A 63 -21.55 -9.53 -5.01
N MET A 64 -21.90 -8.76 -6.04
CA MET A 64 -22.31 -9.28 -7.34
C MET A 64 -21.14 -9.95 -8.08
N SER A 65 -19.91 -9.44 -7.93
CA SER A 65 -18.70 -10.05 -8.49
C SER A 65 -18.45 -11.44 -7.92
N CYS A 66 -18.44 -11.60 -6.59
CA CYS A 66 -18.22 -12.88 -5.93
C CYS A 66 -19.30 -13.90 -6.30
N LEU A 67 -20.57 -13.46 -6.33
CA LEU A 67 -21.70 -14.30 -6.73
C LEU A 67 -21.61 -14.74 -8.19
N GLY A 68 -21.31 -13.77 -9.08
CA GLY A 68 -21.20 -13.99 -10.53
C GLY A 68 -20.05 -14.93 -10.90
N TRP A 69 -18.87 -14.77 -10.28
CA TRP A 69 -17.73 -15.64 -10.53
C TRP A 69 -17.93 -17.05 -9.97
N ALA A 70 -18.44 -17.20 -8.74
CA ALA A 70 -18.77 -18.51 -8.18
C ALA A 70 -19.82 -19.24 -9.04
N GLY A 71 -20.87 -18.53 -9.47
CA GLY A 71 -21.89 -19.07 -10.38
C GLY A 71 -21.33 -19.44 -11.76
N THR A 72 -20.41 -18.64 -12.31
CA THR A 72 -19.78 -18.89 -13.62
C THR A 72 -18.88 -20.12 -13.59
N LEU A 73 -18.02 -20.25 -12.58
CA LEU A 73 -17.13 -21.40 -12.44
C LEU A 73 -17.94 -22.69 -12.24
N PHE A 74 -18.98 -22.64 -11.41
CA PHE A 74 -19.90 -23.75 -11.24
C PHE A 74 -20.60 -24.13 -12.55
N ALA A 75 -21.11 -23.16 -13.31
CA ALA A 75 -21.86 -23.41 -14.53
C ALA A 75 -21.02 -23.97 -15.68
N GLU A 76 -19.73 -23.61 -15.74
CA GLU A 76 -18.79 -24.07 -16.78
C GLU A 76 -18.03 -25.34 -16.37
N SER A 77 -18.23 -25.84 -15.14
CA SER A 77 -17.52 -27.00 -14.57
C SER A 77 -17.63 -28.30 -15.38
N VAL A 78 -18.68 -28.41 -16.20
CA VAL A 78 -18.97 -29.57 -17.06
C VAL A 78 -18.06 -29.62 -18.29
N HIS A 79 -17.54 -28.47 -18.76
CA HIS A 79 -16.72 -28.39 -19.96
C HIS A 79 -15.32 -27.84 -19.64
N GLU A 80 -14.33 -28.74 -19.63
CA GLU A 80 -12.97 -28.42 -19.18
C GLU A 80 -12.32 -27.25 -19.94
N GLY A 81 -12.41 -27.21 -21.28
CA GLY A 81 -11.86 -26.09 -22.06
C GLY A 81 -12.53 -24.73 -21.82
N ARG A 82 -13.84 -24.70 -21.53
CA ARG A 82 -14.52 -23.44 -21.18
C ARG A 82 -14.14 -22.98 -19.79
N LEU A 83 -14.14 -23.90 -18.81
CA LEU A 83 -13.70 -23.62 -17.44
C LEU A 83 -12.26 -23.08 -17.41
N GLU A 84 -11.34 -23.75 -18.10
CA GLU A 84 -9.95 -23.31 -18.21
C GLU A 84 -9.86 -21.89 -18.78
N SER A 85 -10.63 -21.59 -19.84
CA SER A 85 -10.67 -20.24 -20.40
C SER A 85 -11.18 -19.19 -19.42
N LYS A 86 -12.11 -19.53 -18.52
CA LYS A 86 -12.62 -18.63 -17.48
C LYS A 86 -11.55 -18.38 -16.41
N ILE A 87 -10.87 -19.43 -15.97
CA ILE A 87 -9.77 -19.35 -14.99
C ILE A 87 -8.62 -18.51 -15.56
N MET A 88 -8.20 -18.81 -16.79
CA MET A 88 -7.15 -18.03 -17.46
C MET A 88 -7.55 -16.57 -17.65
N GLY A 89 -8.78 -16.28 -18.06
CA GLY A 89 -9.28 -14.91 -18.18
C GLY A 89 -9.23 -14.15 -16.86
N TRP A 90 -9.56 -14.81 -15.75
CA TRP A 90 -9.48 -14.20 -14.42
C TRP A 90 -8.03 -13.95 -14.00
N MET A 91 -7.16 -14.95 -14.08
CA MET A 91 -5.77 -14.84 -13.64
C MET A 91 -4.95 -13.87 -14.51
N ILE A 92 -5.19 -13.85 -15.82
CA ILE A 92 -4.59 -12.84 -16.71
C ILE A 92 -5.18 -11.46 -16.43
N GLY A 93 -6.45 -11.36 -16.03
CA GLY A 93 -7.06 -10.13 -15.53
C GLY A 93 -6.34 -9.58 -14.30
N LEU A 94 -5.91 -10.44 -13.36
CA LEU A 94 -5.09 -10.03 -12.22
C LEU A 94 -3.71 -9.51 -12.66
N ILE A 95 -3.04 -10.22 -13.59
CA ILE A 95 -1.76 -9.77 -14.17
C ILE A 95 -1.93 -8.40 -14.85
N LEU A 96 -3.00 -8.22 -15.62
CA LEU A 96 -3.34 -6.95 -16.26
C LEU A 96 -3.63 -5.86 -15.23
N SER A 97 -4.38 -6.16 -14.16
CA SER A 97 -4.68 -5.19 -13.11
C SER A 97 -3.42 -4.74 -12.37
N SER A 98 -2.52 -5.66 -12.04
CA SER A 98 -1.23 -5.35 -11.39
C SER A 98 -0.32 -4.55 -12.34
N THR A 99 -0.32 -4.90 -13.63
CA THR A 99 0.39 -4.12 -14.68
C THR A 99 -0.19 -2.72 -14.87
N ALA A 100 -1.52 -2.59 -14.86
CA ALA A 100 -2.20 -1.30 -14.96
C ALA A 100 -1.90 -0.45 -13.73
N LYS A 101 -1.93 -1.01 -12.52
CA LYS A 101 -1.49 -0.29 -11.32
C LYS A 101 -0.06 0.20 -11.48
N PHE A 102 0.86 -0.64 -11.91
CA PHE A 102 2.22 -0.19 -12.19
C PHE A 102 2.28 0.93 -13.24
N ALA A 103 1.51 0.88 -14.32
CA ALA A 103 1.52 1.95 -15.32
C ALA A 103 0.93 3.28 -14.81
N TRP A 104 0.11 3.26 -13.76
CA TRP A 104 -0.51 4.43 -13.12
C TRP A 104 -0.02 4.64 -11.68
N TRP A 105 1.29 4.53 -11.45
CA TRP A 105 1.93 4.78 -10.15
C TRP A 105 1.25 4.09 -8.97
N THR A 106 1.02 2.78 -9.11
CA THR A 106 0.36 1.87 -8.15
C THR A 106 -1.14 2.10 -7.93
N ASN A 107 -1.77 3.08 -8.58
CA ASN A 107 -3.22 3.25 -8.59
C ASN A 107 -3.85 2.52 -9.78
N ASN A 108 -5.01 1.88 -9.57
CA ASN A 108 -5.78 1.38 -10.69
C ASN A 108 -6.67 2.53 -11.20
N PRO A 109 -6.52 2.98 -12.45
CA PRO A 109 -7.21 4.19 -12.92
C PRO A 109 -8.74 4.03 -12.99
N ILE A 110 -9.27 2.81 -12.92
CA ILE A 110 -10.73 2.56 -12.94
C ILE A 110 -11.32 2.33 -11.55
N TRP A 111 -10.52 2.47 -10.48
CA TRP A 111 -11.01 2.30 -9.11
C TRP A 111 -12.00 3.39 -8.70
N PRO A 112 -12.96 3.06 -7.82
CA PRO A 112 -14.00 3.99 -7.38
C PRO A 112 -13.48 5.16 -6.54
N ILE A 113 -12.21 5.16 -6.13
CA ILE A 113 -11.53 6.27 -5.45
C ILE A 113 -10.85 7.25 -6.43
N MET A 114 -10.95 6.96 -7.72
CA MET A 114 -10.42 7.79 -8.81
C MET A 114 -11.56 8.53 -9.51
N HIS A 115 -11.24 9.70 -10.06
CA HIS A 115 -12.09 10.53 -10.91
C HIS A 115 -11.22 11.36 -11.86
N ALA A 116 -11.82 12.07 -12.82
CA ALA A 116 -11.06 12.79 -13.86
C ALA A 116 -9.95 13.71 -13.32
N ALA A 117 -10.20 14.45 -12.22
CA ALA A 117 -9.23 15.39 -11.66
C ALA A 117 -8.03 14.75 -10.94
N ASN A 118 -8.08 13.47 -10.56
CA ASN A 118 -6.97 12.76 -9.91
C ASN A 118 -6.42 11.60 -10.78
N GLY A 119 -6.71 11.62 -12.09
CA GLY A 119 -6.18 10.64 -13.05
C GLY A 119 -7.08 9.43 -13.35
N GLY A 120 -8.34 9.46 -12.90
CA GLY A 120 -9.31 8.38 -13.11
C GLY A 120 -9.80 8.22 -14.55
N TRP A 121 -9.88 6.97 -15.01
CA TRP A 121 -10.36 6.53 -16.32
C TRP A 121 -11.65 5.68 -16.18
N ASN A 122 -12.41 5.92 -15.12
CA ASN A 122 -13.56 5.12 -14.71
C ASN A 122 -14.61 4.94 -15.81
N ASN A 123 -14.94 6.00 -16.55
CA ASN A 123 -15.87 5.95 -17.69
C ASN A 123 -15.39 4.98 -18.77
N THR A 124 -14.13 5.09 -19.18
CA THR A 124 -13.52 4.18 -20.15
C THR A 124 -13.53 2.74 -19.63
N GLY A 125 -13.16 2.56 -18.36
CA GLY A 125 -13.22 1.27 -17.66
C GLY A 125 -14.62 0.66 -17.65
N LEU A 126 -15.65 1.48 -17.40
CA LEU A 126 -17.04 1.05 -17.36
C LEU A 126 -17.53 0.63 -18.75
N VAL A 127 -17.26 1.42 -19.80
CA VAL A 127 -17.63 1.07 -21.18
C VAL A 127 -16.96 -0.22 -21.62
N LEU A 128 -15.64 -0.34 -21.40
CA LEU A 128 -14.90 -1.57 -21.71
C LEU A 128 -15.40 -2.75 -20.87
N GLY A 129 -15.74 -2.52 -19.60
CA GLY A 129 -16.32 -3.52 -18.69
C GLY A 129 -17.67 -4.04 -19.19
N VAL A 130 -18.56 -3.16 -19.66
CA VAL A 130 -19.85 -3.54 -20.27
C VAL A 130 -19.63 -4.39 -21.51
N LEU A 131 -18.78 -3.93 -22.44
CA LEU A 131 -18.47 -4.68 -23.67
C LEU A 131 -17.85 -6.05 -23.35
N ALA A 132 -16.94 -6.10 -22.37
CA ALA A 132 -16.32 -7.33 -21.90
C ALA A 132 -17.35 -8.27 -21.26
N ALA A 133 -18.24 -7.78 -20.41
CA ALA A 133 -19.30 -8.57 -19.76
C ALA A 133 -20.27 -9.16 -20.80
N LEU A 134 -20.70 -8.37 -21.79
CA LEU A 134 -21.54 -8.83 -22.90
C LEU A 134 -20.83 -9.91 -23.72
N ARG A 135 -19.54 -9.71 -24.03
CA ARG A 135 -18.73 -10.67 -24.77
C ARG A 135 -18.45 -11.95 -24.00
N PHE A 136 -18.23 -11.83 -22.68
CA PHE A 136 -17.93 -12.91 -21.74
C PHE A 136 -19.14 -13.82 -21.50
N THR A 137 -20.34 -13.23 -21.50
CA THR A 137 -21.64 -13.92 -21.27
C THR A 137 -22.44 -14.17 -22.55
N ARG A 138 -21.81 -14.09 -23.73
CA ARG A 138 -22.51 -14.31 -25.02
C ARG A 138 -23.01 -15.73 -25.21
N ARG A 139 -22.35 -16.73 -24.61
CA ARG A 139 -22.71 -18.14 -24.74
C ARG A 139 -23.58 -18.53 -23.55
N ALA A 140 -24.66 -19.26 -23.82
CA ALA A 140 -25.50 -19.80 -22.77
C ALA A 140 -24.69 -20.72 -21.82
N PRO A 141 -24.96 -20.69 -20.51
CA PRO A 141 -24.34 -21.59 -19.54
C PRO A 141 -24.66 -23.04 -19.88
N LEU A 142 -23.66 -23.93 -19.85
CA LEU A 142 -23.84 -25.34 -20.21
C LEU A 142 -24.57 -26.15 -19.14
N ALA A 143 -24.47 -25.74 -17.87
CA ALA A 143 -25.15 -26.41 -16.75
C ALA A 143 -26.58 -25.90 -16.52
N ALA A 144 -27.15 -25.08 -17.41
CA ALA A 144 -28.56 -24.68 -17.34
C ALA A 144 -29.47 -25.92 -17.48
N GLY A 145 -29.82 -26.54 -16.35
CA GLY A 145 -30.67 -27.73 -16.26
C GLY A 145 -29.97 -29.06 -15.96
N LEU A 146 -28.63 -29.13 -15.97
CA LEU A 146 -27.86 -30.33 -15.61
C LEU A 146 -27.08 -30.06 -14.33
N ALA A 147 -27.56 -30.56 -13.18
CA ALA A 147 -26.79 -30.52 -11.95
C ALA A 147 -25.51 -31.36 -12.14
N PRO A 148 -24.30 -30.77 -12.05
CA PRO A 148 -23.08 -31.56 -11.99
C PRO A 148 -23.21 -32.48 -10.78
N ARG A 149 -23.15 -33.80 -10.98
CA ARG A 149 -23.13 -34.75 -9.86
C ARG A 149 -21.81 -34.49 -9.13
N PRO A 150 -21.81 -34.00 -7.87
CA PRO A 150 -20.57 -33.79 -7.14
C PRO A 150 -19.84 -35.14 -7.09
N ALA A 151 -18.54 -35.13 -7.38
CA ALA A 151 -17.75 -36.34 -7.27
C ALA A 151 -17.86 -36.84 -5.83
N LYS A 152 -18.28 -38.11 -5.64
CA LYS A 152 -18.58 -38.69 -4.32
C LYS A 152 -17.39 -38.67 -3.33
N SER A 153 -16.17 -38.34 -3.78
CA SER A 153 -14.93 -38.37 -2.97
C SER A 153 -14.27 -37.01 -2.73
N SER A 154 -14.76 -35.89 -3.28
CA SER A 154 -14.10 -34.58 -3.12
C SER A 154 -14.62 -33.79 -1.92
N SER A 155 -13.75 -33.47 -0.97
CA SER A 155 -14.09 -32.62 0.18
C SER A 155 -14.24 -31.15 -0.24
N SER A 156 -15.46 -30.65 -0.21
CA SER A 156 -15.75 -29.24 -0.52
C SER A 156 -15.15 -28.28 0.50
N PHE A 157 -14.91 -28.73 1.74
CA PHE A 157 -14.33 -27.93 2.81
C PHE A 157 -12.80 -27.76 2.67
N LEU A 158 -12.10 -28.82 2.29
CA LEU A 158 -10.67 -28.70 1.95
C LEU A 158 -10.46 -27.78 0.75
N SER A 159 -11.38 -27.81 -0.21
CA SER A 159 -11.40 -26.88 -1.33
C SER A 159 -11.64 -25.43 -0.88
N SER A 160 -12.52 -25.19 0.10
CA SER A 160 -12.73 -23.83 0.64
C SER A 160 -11.48 -23.28 1.33
N LEU A 161 -10.75 -24.11 2.09
CA LEU A 161 -9.48 -23.70 2.70
C LEU A 161 -8.46 -23.34 1.63
N GLY A 162 -8.27 -24.21 0.63
CA GLY A 162 -7.35 -23.95 -0.48
C GLY A 162 -7.66 -22.67 -1.25
N LEU A 163 -8.95 -22.42 -1.52
CA LEU A 163 -9.40 -21.16 -2.12
C LEU A 163 -9.12 -19.96 -1.22
N ALA A 164 -9.45 -20.03 0.07
CA ALA A 164 -9.25 -18.93 0.99
C ALA A 164 -7.78 -18.49 1.04
N GLY A 165 -6.87 -19.45 1.19
CA GLY A 165 -5.42 -19.19 1.18
C GLY A 165 -4.93 -18.64 -0.17
N LEU A 166 -5.43 -19.18 -1.29
CA LEU A 166 -5.10 -18.64 -2.62
C LEU A 166 -5.59 -17.19 -2.76
N PHE A 167 -6.87 -16.91 -2.53
CA PHE A 167 -7.42 -15.56 -2.71
C PHE A 167 -6.74 -14.55 -1.81
N PHE A 168 -6.44 -14.94 -0.56
CA PHE A 168 -5.68 -14.10 0.34
C PHE A 168 -4.29 -13.80 -0.24
N GLY A 169 -3.51 -14.81 -0.62
CA GLY A 169 -2.16 -14.61 -1.18
C GLY A 169 -2.15 -13.83 -2.50
N LEU A 170 -3.10 -14.08 -3.39
CA LEU A 170 -3.24 -13.31 -4.63
C LEU A 170 -3.54 -11.83 -4.33
N HIS A 171 -4.38 -11.55 -3.33
CA HIS A 171 -4.77 -10.19 -2.99
C HIS A 171 -3.68 -9.45 -2.19
N SER A 172 -3.14 -10.06 -1.13
CA SER A 172 -2.15 -9.42 -0.24
C SER A 172 -0.78 -9.26 -0.87
N LEU A 173 -0.40 -10.11 -1.82
CA LEU A 173 0.98 -10.14 -2.34
C LEU A 173 1.10 -9.78 -3.82
N LEU A 174 0.09 -10.08 -4.65
CA LEU A 174 0.22 -10.01 -6.11
C LEU A 174 -0.66 -8.97 -6.80
N SER A 175 -1.48 -8.24 -6.02
CA SER A 175 -2.33 -7.17 -6.57
C SER A 175 -1.58 -5.87 -6.83
N ASP A 176 -0.31 -5.78 -6.46
CA ASP A 176 0.65 -4.76 -6.90
C ASP A 176 2.05 -5.38 -7.01
N THR A 177 2.87 -4.87 -7.92
CA THR A 177 4.21 -5.42 -8.16
C THR A 177 5.24 -5.01 -7.11
N SER A 178 4.98 -3.93 -6.36
CA SER A 178 5.89 -3.35 -5.38
C SER A 178 5.69 -3.88 -3.96
N THR A 179 4.54 -4.47 -3.63
CA THR A 179 4.23 -4.97 -2.27
C THR A 179 5.32 -5.88 -1.72
N MET A 180 5.67 -6.95 -2.43
CA MET A 180 6.70 -7.90 -1.95
C MET A 180 8.13 -7.35 -2.05
N ILE A 181 8.38 -6.31 -2.85
CA ILE A 181 9.67 -5.60 -2.86
C ILE A 181 9.83 -4.84 -1.55
N LEU A 182 8.77 -4.15 -1.11
CA LEU A 182 8.78 -3.35 0.11
C LEU A 182 8.83 -4.19 1.40
N TRP A 183 8.43 -5.46 1.36
CA TRP A 183 8.67 -6.40 2.48
C TRP A 183 10.17 -6.63 2.77
N GLY A 184 11.00 -6.56 1.73
CA GLY A 184 12.45 -6.72 1.82
C GLY A 184 13.24 -5.41 1.84
N TRP A 185 12.55 -4.26 1.93
CA TRP A 185 13.17 -2.94 1.96
C TRP A 185 13.74 -2.61 3.34
N GLU A 186 14.97 -2.07 3.38
CA GLU A 186 15.64 -1.62 4.61
C GLU A 186 16.35 -0.27 4.43
N GLY A 187 15.90 0.56 3.49
CA GLY A 187 16.49 1.88 3.26
C GLY A 187 17.80 1.88 2.45
N TYR A 188 18.64 2.88 2.69
CA TYR A 188 19.85 3.18 1.94
C TYR A 188 21.14 2.72 2.66
N PRO A 189 22.18 2.28 1.91
CA PRO A 189 22.20 2.12 0.45
C PRO A 189 21.28 0.98 -0.01
N ILE A 190 20.73 1.11 -1.22
CA ILE A 190 19.79 0.13 -1.77
C ILE A 190 20.51 -1.20 -2.01
N ARG A 191 20.15 -2.21 -1.20
CA ARG A 191 20.73 -3.57 -1.25
C ARG A 191 19.84 -4.60 -1.95
N GLY A 192 18.60 -4.24 -2.26
CA GLY A 192 17.56 -5.13 -2.78
C GLY A 192 17.00 -4.68 -4.14
N PRO A 193 15.93 -5.34 -4.60
CA PRO A 193 15.18 -4.87 -5.77
C PRO A 193 14.58 -3.48 -5.51
N TYR A 194 14.44 -2.72 -6.59
CA TYR A 194 13.79 -1.41 -6.62
C TYR A 194 12.48 -1.49 -7.40
N PHE A 195 11.40 -0.93 -6.84
CA PHE A 195 10.02 -1.12 -7.30
C PHE A 195 9.81 -0.77 -8.77
N SER A 196 10.34 0.36 -9.26
CA SER A 196 10.10 0.82 -10.63
C SER A 196 10.89 0.05 -11.68
N THR A 197 12.03 -0.54 -11.30
CA THR A 197 12.92 -1.23 -12.24
C THR A 197 12.82 -2.76 -12.17
N HIS A 198 12.34 -3.31 -11.07
CA HIS A 198 12.32 -4.77 -10.84
C HIS A 198 10.91 -5.38 -10.75
N GLY A 199 9.85 -4.56 -10.67
CA GLY A 199 8.46 -5.06 -10.60
C GLY A 199 8.07 -6.00 -11.74
N TRP A 200 8.74 -5.91 -12.91
CA TRP A 200 8.51 -6.81 -14.05
C TRP A 200 8.84 -8.27 -13.74
N LEU A 201 9.79 -8.53 -12.83
CA LEU A 201 10.14 -9.89 -12.40
C LEU A 201 8.94 -10.56 -11.71
N THR A 202 8.18 -9.82 -10.92
CA THR A 202 6.93 -10.30 -10.29
C THR A 202 5.91 -10.67 -11.37
N VAL A 203 5.69 -9.81 -12.37
CA VAL A 203 4.73 -10.05 -13.46
C VAL A 203 5.14 -11.25 -14.34
N LEU A 204 6.44 -11.39 -14.59
CA LEU A 204 6.98 -12.55 -15.30
C LEU A 204 6.78 -13.83 -14.48
N ALA A 205 7.10 -13.83 -13.18
CA ALA A 205 6.87 -14.96 -12.28
C ALA A 205 5.39 -15.37 -12.25
N MET A 206 4.48 -14.39 -12.17
CA MET A 206 3.04 -14.64 -12.24
C MET A 206 2.64 -15.30 -13.56
N SER A 207 3.18 -14.82 -14.67
CA SER A 207 2.91 -15.33 -16.02
C SER A 207 3.42 -16.77 -16.19
N LEU A 208 4.67 -17.03 -15.82
CA LEU A 208 5.28 -18.35 -15.88
C LEU A 208 4.55 -19.35 -14.97
N GLY A 209 4.19 -18.93 -13.76
CA GLY A 209 3.40 -19.73 -12.82
C GLY A 209 2.07 -20.14 -13.43
N LEU A 210 1.29 -19.19 -13.96
CA LEU A 210 -0.01 -19.47 -14.57
C LEU A 210 0.08 -20.50 -15.71
N PHE A 211 1.00 -20.30 -16.67
CA PHE A 211 1.16 -21.25 -17.78
C PHE A 211 1.73 -22.60 -17.33
N GLY A 212 2.61 -22.61 -16.34
CA GLY A 212 3.07 -23.84 -15.67
C GLY A 212 1.91 -24.63 -15.06
N GLY A 213 0.97 -23.94 -14.39
CA GLY A 213 -0.26 -24.53 -13.85
C GLY A 213 -1.21 -25.08 -14.92
N VAL A 214 -1.30 -24.42 -16.08
CA VAL A 214 -2.11 -24.90 -17.22
C VAL A 214 -1.47 -26.11 -17.90
N TRP A 215 -0.16 -26.11 -18.09
CA TRP A 215 0.54 -27.21 -18.78
C TRP A 215 0.73 -28.44 -17.90
N GLN A 216 0.99 -28.25 -16.61
CA GLN A 216 1.29 -29.32 -15.66
C GLN A 216 0.45 -29.16 -14.37
N PRO A 217 -0.90 -29.23 -14.44
CA PRO A 217 -1.76 -29.00 -13.29
C PRO A 217 -1.54 -30.00 -12.15
N ARG A 218 -1.14 -31.24 -12.47
CA ARG A 218 -0.80 -32.27 -11.46
C ARG A 218 0.47 -31.93 -10.69
N LEU A 219 1.47 -31.35 -11.38
CA LEU A 219 2.71 -30.91 -10.75
C LEU A 219 2.47 -29.68 -9.87
N ALA A 220 1.67 -28.73 -10.37
CA ALA A 220 1.29 -27.53 -9.63
C ALA A 220 0.51 -27.82 -8.33
N SER A 221 -0.23 -28.93 -8.27
CA SER A 221 -0.90 -29.40 -7.06
C SER A 221 -0.13 -30.50 -6.30
N SER A 222 1.16 -30.71 -6.58
CA SER A 222 1.96 -31.73 -5.90
C SER A 222 2.52 -31.21 -4.57
N TRP A 223 2.77 -32.12 -3.62
CA TRP A 223 3.44 -31.78 -2.36
C TRP A 223 4.84 -31.20 -2.56
N GLY A 224 5.59 -31.65 -3.58
CA GLY A 224 6.93 -31.12 -3.86
C GLY A 224 6.89 -29.64 -4.24
N VAL A 225 5.99 -29.25 -5.15
CA VAL A 225 5.86 -27.83 -5.55
C VAL A 225 5.25 -26.99 -4.42
N TYR A 226 4.33 -27.55 -3.62
CA TYR A 226 3.84 -26.89 -2.40
C TYR A 226 4.97 -26.61 -1.39
N ILE A 227 5.88 -27.56 -1.16
CA ILE A 227 7.03 -27.37 -0.27
C ILE A 227 7.92 -26.24 -0.81
N ILE A 228 8.21 -26.22 -2.12
CA ILE A 228 8.96 -25.13 -2.75
C ILE A 228 8.26 -23.78 -2.55
N GLY A 229 6.93 -23.71 -2.75
CA GLY A 229 6.15 -22.51 -2.48
C GLY A 229 6.20 -22.06 -1.02
N THR A 230 6.18 -23.02 -0.08
CA THR A 230 6.30 -22.78 1.37
C THR A 230 7.69 -22.26 1.75
N VAL A 231 8.75 -22.80 1.13
CA VAL A 231 10.11 -22.27 1.30
C VAL A 231 10.18 -20.84 0.74
N GLY A 232 9.56 -20.56 -0.41
CA GLY A 232 9.45 -19.19 -0.94
C GLY A 232 8.74 -18.23 0.02
N ALA A 233 7.63 -18.67 0.62
CA ALA A 233 6.91 -17.92 1.65
C ALA A 233 7.78 -17.65 2.89
N MET A 234 8.53 -18.65 3.36
CA MET A 234 9.48 -18.49 4.46
C MET A 234 10.57 -17.48 4.13
N PHE A 235 11.15 -17.55 2.92
CA PHE A 235 12.19 -16.61 2.48
C PHE A 235 11.68 -15.17 2.46
N LEU A 236 10.50 -14.94 1.87
CA LEU A 236 9.86 -13.62 1.87
C LEU A 236 9.58 -13.10 3.29
N THR A 237 9.20 -13.98 4.22
CA THR A 237 8.80 -13.58 5.58
C THR A 237 9.99 -13.21 6.45
N PHE A 238 11.09 -13.95 6.34
CA PHE A 238 12.21 -13.88 7.31
C PHE A 238 13.49 -13.28 6.76
N PHE A 239 13.59 -13.04 5.45
CA PHE A 239 14.78 -12.46 4.84
C PHE A 239 14.45 -11.17 4.09
N SER A 240 15.39 -10.23 4.11
CA SER A 240 15.30 -8.94 3.42
C SER A 240 15.97 -8.97 2.04
N HIS A 241 15.91 -7.84 1.32
CA HIS A 241 16.62 -7.62 0.05
C HIS A 241 16.30 -8.67 -1.03
N TRP A 242 17.33 -9.04 -1.82
CA TRP A 242 17.23 -10.04 -2.88
C TRP A 242 16.86 -11.43 -2.38
N SER A 243 17.33 -11.88 -1.22
CA SER A 243 16.98 -13.21 -0.70
C SER A 243 15.49 -13.30 -0.37
N GLY A 244 14.93 -12.28 0.30
CA GLY A 244 13.49 -12.15 0.49
C GLY A 244 12.73 -12.12 -0.84
N TYR A 245 13.22 -11.34 -1.80
CA TYR A 245 12.56 -11.21 -3.10
C TYR A 245 12.63 -12.46 -3.99
N TYR A 246 13.71 -13.26 -3.94
CA TYR A 246 13.72 -14.57 -4.61
C TYR A 246 12.66 -15.51 -4.01
N GLY A 247 12.44 -15.41 -2.69
CA GLY A 247 11.31 -16.05 -2.01
C GLY A 247 9.97 -15.58 -2.56
N ALA A 248 9.79 -14.27 -2.72
CA ALA A 248 8.60 -13.67 -3.31
C ALA A 248 8.32 -14.15 -4.74
N LEU A 249 9.34 -14.19 -5.61
CA LEU A 249 9.19 -14.67 -6.99
C LEU A 249 8.79 -16.15 -7.04
N THR A 250 9.37 -16.96 -6.15
CA THR A 250 9.03 -18.39 -5.99
C THR A 250 7.58 -18.55 -5.55
N LEU A 251 7.16 -17.79 -4.54
CA LEU A 251 5.78 -17.80 -4.04
C LEU A 251 4.78 -17.29 -5.09
N ALA A 252 5.09 -16.21 -5.81
CA ALA A 252 4.24 -15.68 -6.88
C ALA A 252 4.02 -16.70 -8.00
N THR A 253 5.10 -17.37 -8.43
CA THR A 253 5.05 -18.46 -9.40
C THR A 253 4.15 -19.59 -8.89
N TYR A 254 4.31 -19.97 -7.61
CA TYR A 254 3.52 -21.03 -7.01
C TYR A 254 2.03 -20.69 -6.90
N LEU A 255 1.67 -19.51 -6.38
CA LEU A 255 0.28 -19.09 -6.22
C LEU A 255 -0.45 -19.07 -7.58
N MET A 256 0.20 -18.53 -8.61
CA MET A 256 -0.37 -18.50 -9.96
C MET A 256 -0.46 -19.89 -10.59
N ALA A 257 0.52 -20.77 -10.36
CA ALA A 257 0.45 -22.16 -10.83
C ALA A 257 -0.65 -22.95 -10.12
N TYR A 258 -0.74 -22.82 -8.79
CA TYR A 258 -1.72 -23.50 -7.93
C TYR A 258 -3.16 -23.03 -8.21
N SER A 259 -3.36 -21.78 -8.63
CA SER A 259 -4.67 -21.22 -8.97
C SER A 259 -5.46 -22.10 -9.95
N VAL A 260 -4.78 -22.68 -10.94
CA VAL A 260 -5.41 -23.47 -12.00
C VAL A 260 -6.04 -24.77 -11.47
N PRO A 261 -5.29 -25.68 -10.82
CA PRO A 261 -5.85 -26.92 -10.30
C PRO A 261 -6.86 -26.70 -9.17
N ILE A 262 -6.66 -25.72 -8.26
CA ILE A 262 -7.62 -25.50 -7.17
C ILE A 262 -8.94 -24.89 -7.65
N LEU A 263 -8.92 -23.89 -8.56
CA LEU A 263 -10.16 -23.34 -9.13
C LEU A 263 -10.89 -24.38 -10.00
N THR A 264 -10.14 -25.24 -10.70
CA THR A 264 -10.73 -26.36 -11.45
C THR A 264 -11.39 -27.38 -10.52
N HIS A 265 -10.75 -27.69 -9.39
CA HIS A 265 -11.28 -28.60 -8.40
C HIS A 265 -12.52 -28.01 -7.72
N ALA A 266 -12.45 -26.76 -7.28
CA ALA A 266 -13.53 -26.03 -6.63
C ALA A 266 -14.77 -25.82 -7.52
N ALA A 267 -14.58 -25.62 -8.82
CA ALA A 267 -15.69 -25.52 -9.76
C ALA A 267 -16.54 -26.80 -9.82
N LYS A 268 -15.93 -27.96 -9.52
CA LYS A 268 -16.56 -29.29 -9.61
C LYS A 268 -17.17 -29.74 -8.26
N THR A 269 -17.06 -28.94 -7.20
CA THR A 269 -17.66 -29.19 -5.88
C THR A 269 -18.91 -28.33 -5.66
N ASN A 270 -19.55 -28.45 -4.50
CA ASN A 270 -20.69 -27.61 -4.17
C ASN A 270 -20.24 -26.14 -4.03
N PRO A 271 -20.76 -25.21 -4.85
CA PRO A 271 -20.28 -23.83 -4.89
C PRO A 271 -20.57 -23.06 -3.60
N THR A 272 -21.63 -23.42 -2.87
CA THR A 272 -21.98 -22.80 -1.59
C THR A 272 -20.93 -23.11 -0.53
N THR A 273 -20.60 -24.38 -0.34
CA THR A 273 -19.65 -24.78 0.70
C THR A 273 -18.22 -24.47 0.30
N THR A 274 -17.89 -24.48 -0.99
CA THR A 274 -16.54 -24.19 -1.46
C THR A 274 -16.26 -22.70 -1.58
N PHE A 275 -17.06 -21.93 -2.33
CA PHE A 275 -16.82 -20.48 -2.48
C PHE A 275 -17.38 -19.69 -1.29
N GLY A 276 -18.54 -20.06 -0.72
CA GLY A 276 -19.12 -19.35 0.43
C GLY A 276 -18.21 -19.43 1.67
N ASN A 277 -17.88 -20.65 2.12
CA ASN A 277 -16.92 -20.81 3.22
C ASN A 277 -15.52 -20.32 2.84
N GLY A 278 -15.10 -20.46 1.58
CA GLY A 278 -13.81 -19.98 1.11
C GLY A 278 -13.67 -18.47 1.27
N PHE A 279 -14.68 -17.69 0.87
CA PHE A 279 -14.70 -16.24 1.09
C PHE A 279 -14.86 -15.86 2.56
N LEU A 280 -15.59 -16.65 3.35
CA LEU A 280 -15.68 -16.43 4.80
C LEU A 280 -14.32 -16.60 5.49
N ILE A 281 -13.58 -17.67 5.19
CA ILE A 281 -12.24 -17.91 5.74
C ILE A 281 -11.26 -16.87 5.18
N TYR A 282 -11.37 -16.49 3.91
CA TYR A 282 -10.61 -15.39 3.33
C TYR A 282 -10.86 -14.08 4.08
N ASN A 283 -12.10 -13.73 4.43
CA ASN A 283 -12.40 -12.55 5.23
C ASN A 283 -11.74 -12.63 6.61
N PHE A 284 -11.73 -13.80 7.24
CA PHE A 284 -10.98 -14.00 8.48
C PHE A 284 -9.48 -13.73 8.27
N LEU A 285 -8.87 -14.22 7.19
CA LEU A 285 -7.46 -13.92 6.88
C LEU A 285 -7.22 -12.42 6.62
N VAL A 286 -8.14 -11.74 5.95
CA VAL A 286 -8.08 -10.28 5.74
C VAL A 286 -8.14 -9.55 7.08
N LEU A 287 -9.08 -9.92 7.96
CA LEU A 287 -9.20 -9.32 9.29
C LEU A 287 -7.97 -9.63 10.15
N PHE A 288 -7.46 -10.86 10.12
CA PHE A 288 -6.22 -11.24 10.79
C PHE A 288 -5.04 -10.38 10.30
N HIS A 289 -4.96 -10.11 8.99
CA HIS A 289 -3.98 -9.19 8.42
C HIS A 289 -4.12 -7.73 8.88
N VAL A 290 -5.30 -7.30 9.30
CA VAL A 290 -5.50 -6.00 9.94
C VAL A 290 -5.09 -6.06 11.41
N TRP A 291 -5.45 -7.13 12.13
CA TRP A 291 -5.22 -7.24 13.56
C TRP A 291 -3.74 -7.23 13.94
N VAL A 292 -2.84 -7.74 13.09
CA VAL A 292 -1.39 -7.74 13.39
C VAL A 292 -0.77 -6.33 13.44
N VAL A 293 -1.44 -5.31 12.91
CA VAL A 293 -1.00 -3.90 12.94
C VAL A 293 -1.95 -3.01 13.74
N ALA A 294 -3.26 -3.19 13.59
CA ALA A 294 -4.30 -2.43 14.29
C ALA A 294 -4.66 -3.03 15.66
N TYR A 295 -3.75 -3.81 16.27
CA TYR A 295 -4.02 -4.58 17.48
C TYR A 295 -4.43 -3.69 18.68
N ALA A 296 -4.04 -2.41 18.70
CA ALA A 296 -4.43 -1.44 19.71
C ALA A 296 -5.93 -1.03 19.59
N PHE A 297 -6.53 -1.15 18.40
CA PHE A 297 -7.91 -0.70 18.13
C PHE A 297 -8.95 -1.80 18.10
N VAL A 298 -8.51 -3.05 17.97
CA VAL A 298 -9.41 -4.19 17.76
C VAL A 298 -9.47 -5.05 19.01
N PRO A 299 -10.67 -5.34 19.55
CA PRO A 299 -10.82 -6.26 20.67
C PRO A 299 -10.16 -7.62 20.39
N GLY A 300 -9.21 -8.02 21.25
CA GLY A 300 -8.45 -9.26 21.10
C GLY A 300 -7.26 -9.19 20.14
N GLY A 301 -7.01 -8.04 19.48
CA GLY A 301 -5.90 -7.85 18.55
C GLY A 301 -4.52 -8.08 19.19
N GLN A 302 -4.37 -7.76 20.48
CA GLN A 302 -3.15 -8.00 21.27
C GLN A 302 -2.67 -9.46 21.21
N LEU A 303 -3.57 -10.44 21.03
CA LEU A 303 -3.23 -11.87 20.96
C LEU A 303 -2.43 -12.23 19.71
N VAL A 304 -2.48 -11.38 18.68
CA VAL A 304 -1.85 -11.61 17.38
C VAL A 304 -0.94 -10.45 16.97
N ARG A 305 -0.59 -9.59 17.93
CA ARG A 305 0.29 -8.45 17.72
C ARG A 305 1.59 -8.86 17.02
N GLU A 306 1.94 -8.14 15.95
CA GLU A 306 3.22 -8.29 15.25
C GLU A 306 3.47 -9.68 14.60
N HIS A 307 2.41 -10.49 14.41
CA HIS A 307 2.50 -11.86 13.89
C HIS A 307 2.15 -12.01 12.40
N THR A 308 2.86 -11.29 11.53
CA THR A 308 2.74 -11.51 10.07
C THR A 308 3.18 -12.92 9.65
N ASP A 309 4.10 -13.52 10.40
CA ASP A 309 4.51 -14.91 10.24
C ASP A 309 3.35 -15.88 10.43
N TRP A 310 2.49 -15.68 11.43
CA TRP A 310 1.31 -16.53 11.65
C TRP A 310 0.30 -16.44 10.52
N ILE A 311 0.13 -15.25 9.92
CA ILE A 311 -0.70 -15.09 8.73
C ILE A 311 -0.14 -15.92 7.57
N MET A 312 1.18 -15.86 7.35
CA MET A 312 1.84 -16.64 6.30
C MET A 312 1.72 -18.15 6.55
N TYR A 313 1.89 -18.61 7.78
CA TYR A 313 1.65 -20.01 8.16
C TYR A 313 0.19 -20.43 7.94
N THR A 314 -0.76 -19.57 8.29
CA THR A 314 -2.19 -19.86 8.12
C THR A 314 -2.57 -19.92 6.65
N MET A 315 -2.08 -18.98 5.83
CA MET A 315 -2.27 -18.96 4.38
C MET A 315 -1.71 -20.24 3.74
N MET A 316 -0.45 -20.60 4.05
CA MET A 316 0.18 -21.78 3.46
C MET A 316 -0.48 -23.08 3.95
N THR A 317 -0.87 -23.17 5.23
CA THR A 317 -1.65 -24.30 5.76
C THR A 317 -2.98 -24.47 5.03
N CYS A 318 -3.70 -23.37 4.79
CA CYS A 318 -4.94 -23.37 4.02
C CYS A 318 -4.72 -23.89 2.59
N ILE A 319 -3.66 -23.43 1.91
CA ILE A 319 -3.26 -23.93 0.59
C ILE A 319 -2.91 -25.42 0.65
N GLY A 320 -2.15 -25.86 1.66
CA GLY A 320 -1.78 -27.26 1.89
C GLY A 320 -2.99 -28.17 2.08
N ALA A 321 -4.03 -27.70 2.79
CA ALA A 321 -5.30 -28.41 2.91
C ALA A 321 -6.00 -28.59 1.55
N GLY A 322 -5.95 -27.56 0.68
CA GLY A 322 -6.45 -27.67 -0.69
C GLY A 322 -5.62 -28.62 -1.57
N VAL A 323 -4.29 -28.58 -1.45
CA VAL A 323 -3.37 -29.55 -2.10
C VAL A 323 -3.72 -30.98 -1.70
N TYR A 324 -3.91 -31.22 -0.40
CA TYR A 324 -4.36 -32.52 0.11
C TYR A 324 -5.71 -32.92 -0.48
N GLY A 325 -6.70 -32.00 -0.49
CA GLY A 325 -8.03 -32.25 -1.06
C GLY A 325 -8.01 -32.67 -2.53
N ILE A 326 -7.16 -32.02 -3.35
CA ILE A 326 -6.97 -32.37 -4.77
C ILE A 326 -6.37 -33.76 -4.91
N ASN A 327 -5.29 -34.06 -4.18
CA ASN A 327 -4.56 -35.33 -4.29
C ASN A 327 -5.35 -36.53 -3.74
N ALA A 328 -6.10 -36.34 -2.65
CA ALA A 328 -6.98 -37.35 -2.07
C ALA A 328 -8.12 -37.71 -3.04
N SER A 329 -8.64 -36.72 -3.78
CA SER A 329 -9.66 -36.91 -4.81
C SER A 329 -9.10 -37.53 -6.11
N GLY A 330 -7.79 -37.47 -6.32
CA GLY A 330 -7.10 -37.83 -7.57
C GLY A 330 -6.92 -39.33 -7.81
N HIS A 331 -7.02 -40.17 -6.78
CA HIS A 331 -6.77 -41.62 -6.85
C HIS A 331 -7.82 -42.41 -7.67
N GLN A 332 -8.84 -41.76 -8.24
CA GLN A 332 -9.92 -42.40 -9.01
C GLN A 332 -10.08 -41.92 -10.47
N ARG A 333 -9.16 -41.10 -11.03
CA ARG A 333 -9.30 -40.60 -12.41
C ARG A 333 -8.27 -41.18 -13.38
N GLN A 334 -8.80 -41.83 -14.43
CA GLN A 334 -8.10 -42.23 -15.67
C GLN A 334 -7.22 -41.10 -16.23
N PRO A 335 -6.11 -41.42 -16.94
CA PRO A 335 -5.22 -40.42 -17.52
C PRO A 335 -5.99 -39.48 -18.44
N SER A 336 -5.89 -38.17 -18.20
CA SER A 336 -6.48 -37.19 -19.10
C SER A 336 -5.80 -37.31 -20.45
N LYS A 337 -6.56 -37.58 -21.52
CA LYS A 337 -6.07 -37.43 -22.89
C LYS A 337 -5.43 -36.04 -23.00
N ARG A 338 -4.18 -35.96 -23.49
CA ARG A 338 -3.49 -34.69 -23.74
C ARG A 338 -4.45 -33.78 -24.50
N SER A 339 -4.91 -32.71 -23.87
CA SER A 339 -5.81 -31.75 -24.50
C SER A 339 -5.01 -30.99 -25.56
N VAL A 340 -5.42 -31.13 -26.82
CA VAL A 340 -4.87 -30.34 -27.93
C VAL A 340 -4.97 -28.85 -27.54
N PRO A 341 -3.91 -28.03 -27.73
CA PRO A 341 -3.97 -26.63 -27.36
C PRO A 341 -5.16 -25.96 -28.04
N THR A 342 -6.13 -25.51 -27.27
CA THR A 342 -7.28 -24.81 -27.82
C THR A 342 -6.81 -23.49 -28.43
N GLN A 343 -7.45 -23.02 -29.49
CA GLN A 343 -7.18 -21.70 -30.08
C GLN A 343 -7.23 -20.57 -29.03
N GLN A 344 -8.01 -20.76 -27.96
CA GLN A 344 -8.10 -19.86 -26.81
C GLN A 344 -6.80 -19.75 -26.01
N ARG A 345 -6.08 -20.87 -25.78
CA ARG A 345 -4.76 -20.82 -25.13
C ARG A 345 -3.78 -19.94 -25.90
N LYS A 346 -3.81 -19.98 -27.24
CA LYS A 346 -2.98 -19.11 -28.08
C LYS A 346 -3.33 -17.63 -27.88
N TYR A 347 -4.62 -17.28 -27.90
CA TYR A 347 -5.06 -15.89 -27.67
C TYR A 347 -4.65 -15.37 -26.30
N PHE A 348 -4.78 -16.18 -25.26
CA PHE A 348 -4.34 -15.81 -23.93
C PHE A 348 -2.82 -15.72 -23.80
N GLY A 349 -2.07 -16.61 -24.46
CA GLY A 349 -0.61 -16.51 -24.55
C GLY A 349 -0.17 -15.19 -25.18
N VAL A 350 -0.77 -14.83 -26.33
CA VAL A 350 -0.53 -13.54 -26.98
C VAL A 350 -0.92 -12.37 -26.08
N ALA A 351 -2.09 -12.41 -25.43
CA ALA A 351 -2.53 -11.36 -24.51
C ALA A 351 -1.55 -11.19 -23.34
N THR A 352 -1.09 -12.28 -22.71
CA THR A 352 -0.09 -12.20 -21.63
C THR A 352 1.23 -11.64 -22.11
N ILE A 353 1.69 -12.00 -23.31
CA ILE A 353 2.89 -11.39 -23.91
C ILE A 353 2.70 -9.89 -24.11
N LEU A 354 1.56 -9.47 -24.66
CA LEU A 354 1.26 -8.03 -24.84
C LEU A 354 1.21 -7.28 -23.49
N ILE A 355 0.66 -7.89 -22.45
CA ILE A 355 0.64 -7.32 -21.10
C ILE A 355 2.07 -7.17 -20.54
N ASN A 356 2.93 -8.19 -20.69
CA ASN A 356 4.32 -8.10 -20.25
C ASN A 356 5.10 -7.05 -21.06
N VAL A 357 4.86 -6.94 -22.37
CA VAL A 357 5.46 -5.88 -23.19
C VAL A 357 4.97 -4.49 -22.75
N PHE A 358 3.67 -4.33 -22.49
CA PHE A 358 3.11 -3.09 -21.95
C PHE A 358 3.72 -2.73 -20.58
N PHE A 359 3.94 -3.74 -19.72
CA PHE A 359 4.66 -3.54 -18.46
C PHE A 359 6.07 -3.01 -18.71
N LEU A 360 6.85 -3.64 -19.59
CA LEU A 360 8.23 -3.24 -19.87
C LEU A 360 8.31 -1.83 -20.48
N ILE A 361 7.37 -1.47 -21.36
CA ILE A 361 7.24 -0.11 -21.89
C ILE A 361 6.98 0.88 -20.76
N SER A 362 6.04 0.55 -19.87
CA SER A 362 5.71 1.39 -18.72
C SER A 362 6.90 1.52 -17.76
N ALA A 363 7.65 0.44 -17.53
CA ALA A 363 8.83 0.44 -16.67
C ALA A 363 9.97 1.27 -17.26
N PHE A 364 10.12 1.25 -18.59
CA PHE A 364 11.05 2.12 -19.29
C PHE A 364 10.66 3.60 -19.17
N GLN A 365 9.36 3.92 -19.27
CA GLN A 365 8.85 5.29 -19.09
C GLN A 365 8.97 5.79 -17.65
N ARG A 366 8.80 4.90 -16.67
CA ARG A 366 8.96 5.18 -15.23
C ARG A 366 10.40 5.01 -14.74
N PHE A 367 11.38 4.90 -15.64
CA PHE A 367 12.77 4.84 -15.23
C PHE A 367 13.15 6.18 -14.56
N PRO A 368 13.81 6.17 -13.39
CA PRO A 368 14.10 7.40 -12.65
C PRO A 368 14.81 8.46 -13.51
N SER A 369 14.21 9.64 -13.63
CA SER A 369 14.71 10.75 -14.46
C SER A 369 15.91 11.48 -13.85
N ASN A 370 16.27 11.15 -12.59
CA ASN A 370 17.35 11.75 -11.80
C ASN A 370 17.30 13.29 -11.68
N ASN A 371 16.11 13.90 -11.84
CA ASN A 371 15.93 15.35 -11.77
C ASN A 371 15.72 15.85 -10.33
N TYR A 372 16.71 15.62 -9.46
CA TYR A 372 16.63 15.91 -8.02
C TYR A 372 17.06 17.35 -7.68
N GLN A 373 16.63 18.35 -8.45
CA GLN A 373 17.09 19.73 -8.27
C GLN A 373 16.36 20.43 -7.11
N PRO A 374 17.08 20.93 -6.07
CA PRO A 374 16.52 21.72 -4.98
C PRO A 374 16.11 23.12 -5.44
N TYR A 375 15.18 23.75 -4.73
CA TYR A 375 14.57 25.02 -5.18
C TYR A 375 15.48 26.25 -5.00
N HIS A 376 16.23 26.30 -3.89
CA HIS A 376 16.97 27.50 -3.47
C HIS A 376 18.48 27.21 -3.27
N ALA A 377 19.09 26.60 -4.29
CA ALA A 377 20.48 26.13 -4.24
C ALA A 377 21.51 27.26 -4.05
N ASP A 378 21.31 28.39 -4.74
CA ASP A 378 22.24 29.53 -4.72
C ASP A 378 22.35 30.16 -3.33
N ASP A 379 21.26 30.14 -2.55
CA ASP A 379 21.22 30.63 -1.17
C ASP A 379 21.55 29.55 -0.13
N ARG A 380 21.83 28.32 -0.57
CA ARG A 380 22.02 27.12 0.27
C ARG A 380 20.88 26.91 1.26
N ILE A 381 19.65 27.14 0.81
CA ILE A 381 18.44 26.94 1.61
C ILE A 381 17.89 25.55 1.35
N LEU A 382 17.51 24.88 2.44
CA LEU A 382 16.74 23.64 2.44
C LEU A 382 15.37 23.95 3.03
N THR A 383 14.32 23.62 2.28
CA THR A 383 12.93 23.67 2.77
C THR A 383 12.51 22.27 3.24
N ALA A 384 12.21 22.11 4.52
CA ALA A 384 11.81 20.86 5.14
C ALA A 384 10.33 20.88 5.54
N GLY A 385 9.58 19.83 5.22
CA GLY A 385 8.17 19.69 5.59
C GLY A 385 7.86 18.40 6.35
N ILE A 386 6.79 18.39 7.13
CA ILE A 386 6.22 17.18 7.74
C ILE A 386 4.72 17.16 7.47
N TRP A 387 4.17 16.00 7.13
CA TRP A 387 2.74 15.85 6.94
C TRP A 387 2.25 14.45 7.28
N THR A 388 1.20 14.33 8.10
CA THR A 388 0.42 13.09 8.23
C THR A 388 -0.63 13.02 7.12
N ILE A 389 -0.54 12.00 6.26
CA ILE A 389 -1.23 11.98 4.96
C ILE A 389 -2.49 11.13 4.91
N HIS A 390 -2.91 10.58 6.06
CA HIS A 390 -4.12 9.77 6.19
C HIS A 390 -4.24 8.71 5.07
N PHE A 391 -3.15 7.98 4.85
CA PHE A 391 -3.03 6.94 3.83
C PHE A 391 -3.33 7.40 2.39
N SER A 392 -3.14 8.69 2.08
CA SER A 392 -3.41 9.31 0.79
C SER A 392 -4.88 9.24 0.37
N PHE A 393 -5.78 9.39 1.34
CA PHE A 393 -7.20 9.60 1.14
C PHE A 393 -7.60 10.98 1.67
N ASP A 394 -8.35 11.74 0.88
CA ASP A 394 -8.96 12.98 1.37
C ASP A 394 -10.20 12.71 2.24
N ASN A 395 -10.75 13.76 2.84
CA ASN A 395 -11.91 13.65 3.74
C ASN A 395 -13.16 13.08 3.04
N ASP A 396 -13.19 13.13 1.70
CA ASP A 396 -14.24 12.57 0.86
C ASP A 396 -13.85 11.17 0.31
N MET A 397 -12.79 10.57 0.86
CA MET A 397 -12.25 9.24 0.54
C MET A 397 -11.81 9.07 -0.92
N TRP A 398 -11.40 10.16 -1.59
CA TRP A 398 -10.76 10.14 -2.91
C TRP A 398 -9.24 10.01 -2.77
N ALA A 399 -8.60 9.47 -3.80
CA ALA A 399 -7.14 9.45 -3.87
C ALA A 399 -6.61 10.91 -3.94
N SER A 400 -5.72 11.28 -3.02
CA SER A 400 -5.32 12.68 -2.78
C SER A 400 -3.90 13.03 -3.25
N GLU A 401 -3.18 12.08 -3.84
CA GLU A 401 -1.75 12.19 -4.19
C GLU A 401 -1.43 13.37 -5.10
N TYR A 402 -2.31 13.67 -6.07
CA TYR A 402 -2.15 14.79 -7.00
C TYR A 402 -2.24 16.15 -6.29
N ARG A 403 -3.18 16.28 -5.34
CA ARG A 403 -3.33 17.51 -4.54
C ARG A 403 -2.16 17.68 -3.59
N MET A 404 -1.68 16.58 -3.00
CA MET A 404 -0.47 16.58 -2.19
C MET A 404 0.75 17.02 -3.00
N ARG A 405 0.97 16.44 -4.18
CA ARG A 405 2.04 16.84 -5.12
C ARG A 405 2.00 18.34 -5.37
N ASP A 406 0.85 18.89 -5.73
CA ASP A 406 0.73 20.30 -6.08
C ASP A 406 1.11 21.20 -4.89
N LEU A 407 0.66 20.86 -3.68
CA LEU A 407 1.00 21.62 -2.48
C LEU A 407 2.51 21.53 -2.15
N ILE A 408 3.09 20.33 -2.19
CA ILE A 408 4.53 20.11 -1.91
C ILE A 408 5.40 20.88 -2.92
N LYS A 409 5.01 20.85 -4.19
CA LYS A 409 5.70 21.55 -5.27
C LYS A 409 5.63 23.07 -5.11
N GLU A 410 4.43 23.59 -4.87
CA GLU A 410 4.23 25.04 -4.78
C GLU A 410 4.77 25.66 -3.50
N LEU A 411 4.90 24.89 -2.42
CA LEU A 411 5.63 25.30 -1.21
C LEU A 411 7.15 25.16 -1.34
N GLU A 412 7.64 24.69 -2.49
CA GLU A 412 9.07 24.56 -2.78
C GLU A 412 9.80 23.68 -1.77
N ILE A 413 9.19 22.55 -1.39
CA ILE A 413 9.72 21.64 -0.38
C ILE A 413 10.83 20.76 -0.97
N ASP A 414 11.99 20.76 -0.33
CA ASP A 414 13.15 19.95 -0.71
C ASP A 414 13.21 18.61 0.02
N VAL A 415 12.82 18.57 1.28
CA VAL A 415 12.79 17.35 2.09
C VAL A 415 11.46 17.25 2.82
N ILE A 416 10.77 16.11 2.72
CA ILE A 416 9.49 15.92 3.40
C ILE A 416 9.42 14.55 4.08
N GLY A 417 8.95 14.58 5.33
CA GLY A 417 8.52 13.39 6.05
C GLY A 417 7.03 13.21 5.86
N LEU A 418 6.59 12.01 5.44
CA LEU A 418 5.19 11.66 5.32
C LEU A 418 4.86 10.57 6.34
N LEU A 419 3.80 10.74 7.11
CA LEU A 419 3.37 9.79 8.14
C LEU A 419 1.99 9.23 7.80
N GLU A 420 1.65 8.07 8.35
CA GLU A 420 0.52 7.26 7.88
C GLU A 420 0.64 6.93 6.38
N SER A 421 1.86 6.56 5.97
CA SER A 421 2.25 6.36 4.58
C SER A 421 2.20 4.89 4.13
N ASP A 422 1.91 3.92 5.01
CA ASP A 422 1.80 2.51 4.62
C ASP A 422 0.49 2.25 3.86
N ASN A 423 0.58 2.26 2.53
CA ASN A 423 -0.57 1.99 1.64
C ASN A 423 -0.52 0.58 1.03
N GLN A 424 0.46 -0.23 1.43
CA GLN A 424 0.79 -1.54 0.82
C GLN A 424 0.07 -2.72 1.45
N ARG A 425 -0.83 -2.46 2.39
CA ARG A 425 -1.74 -3.46 2.97
C ARG A 425 -3.01 -3.58 2.13
N ILE A 426 -3.66 -4.74 2.20
CA ILE A 426 -4.95 -5.00 1.52
C ILE A 426 -5.98 -3.88 1.77
N ILE A 427 -6.08 -3.43 3.02
CA ILE A 427 -7.08 -2.41 3.41
C ILE A 427 -6.84 -1.04 2.77
N MET A 428 -5.60 -0.76 2.34
CA MET A 428 -5.23 0.48 1.66
C MET A 428 -5.13 0.30 0.13
N GLY A 429 -5.49 -0.87 -0.39
CA GLY A 429 -5.51 -1.19 -1.83
C GLY A 429 -4.19 -1.71 -2.39
N ASN A 430 -3.18 -1.96 -1.56
CA ASN A 430 -1.81 -2.29 -1.98
C ASN A 430 -1.25 -1.26 -2.97
N ARG A 431 -1.31 0.02 -2.62
CA ARG A 431 -0.79 1.14 -3.42
C ARG A 431 0.37 1.80 -2.69
N ASP A 432 0.93 2.84 -3.28
CA ASP A 432 2.05 3.59 -2.73
C ASP A 432 2.13 4.99 -3.33
N ALA A 433 1.60 5.96 -2.59
CA ALA A 433 1.65 7.36 -2.98
C ALA A 433 3.07 7.92 -3.05
N THR A 434 4.00 7.37 -2.27
CA THR A 434 5.36 7.89 -2.19
C THR A 434 6.13 7.64 -3.49
N GLN A 435 5.81 6.56 -4.22
CA GLN A 435 6.34 6.32 -5.57
C GLN A 435 5.93 7.43 -6.55
N PHE A 436 4.65 7.79 -6.56
CA PHE A 436 4.13 8.87 -7.41
C PHE A 436 4.81 10.19 -7.08
N LEU A 437 4.82 10.57 -5.79
CA LEU A 437 5.42 11.82 -5.34
C LEU A 437 6.91 11.90 -5.67
N ALA A 438 7.66 10.81 -5.45
CA ALA A 438 9.09 10.76 -5.75
C ALA A 438 9.39 10.90 -7.24
N GLU A 439 8.64 10.20 -8.10
CA GLU A 439 8.83 10.27 -9.56
C GLU A 439 8.41 11.62 -10.14
N ASP A 440 7.25 12.17 -9.73
CA ASP A 440 6.71 13.40 -10.28
C ASP A 440 7.46 14.65 -9.79
N LEU A 441 7.80 14.70 -8.49
CA LEU A 441 8.51 15.84 -7.89
C LEU A 441 10.03 15.78 -8.11
N GLY A 442 10.56 14.67 -8.62
CA GLY A 442 11.99 14.42 -8.74
C GLY A 442 12.65 14.40 -7.37
N MET A 443 12.37 13.36 -6.58
CA MET A 443 12.92 13.17 -5.23
C MET A 443 13.44 11.74 -5.05
N TYR A 444 14.55 11.61 -4.31
CA TYR A 444 14.90 10.35 -3.65
C TYR A 444 13.82 9.99 -2.64
N VAL A 445 13.62 8.70 -2.42
CA VAL A 445 12.61 8.21 -1.47
C VAL A 445 13.17 7.06 -0.66
N ASP A 446 13.00 7.16 0.65
CA ASP A 446 13.00 6.04 1.57
C ASP A 446 11.56 5.80 2.03
N TYR A 447 11.04 4.62 1.71
CA TYR A 447 9.69 4.18 2.04
C TYR A 447 9.44 3.95 3.53
N GLY A 448 10.52 3.86 4.31
CA GLY A 448 10.47 3.46 5.71
C GLY A 448 10.23 1.96 5.91
N PRO A 449 9.83 1.56 7.13
CA PRO A 449 9.55 0.16 7.44
C PRO A 449 8.49 -0.42 6.50
N GLY A 450 8.77 -1.59 5.92
CA GLY A 450 7.82 -2.29 5.05
C GLY A 450 6.51 -2.67 5.76
N PRO A 451 5.45 -3.03 4.99
CA PRO A 451 4.15 -3.40 5.56
C PRO A 451 4.20 -4.66 6.45
N ASN A 452 5.27 -5.44 6.41
CA ASN A 452 5.53 -6.55 7.34
C ASN A 452 6.14 -6.11 8.69
N LYS A 453 6.34 -4.82 8.93
CA LYS A 453 6.92 -4.26 10.17
C LYS A 453 5.89 -3.66 11.13
N HIS A 454 4.60 -3.88 10.87
CA HIS A 454 3.49 -3.60 11.80
C HIS A 454 3.39 -2.15 12.28
N THR A 455 3.73 -1.19 11.42
CA THR A 455 3.52 0.24 11.67
C THR A 455 2.52 0.82 10.67
N TRP A 456 2.06 2.04 10.93
CA TRP A 456 1.24 2.82 9.99
C TRP A 456 2.06 3.53 8.90
N GLY A 457 3.39 3.37 8.92
CA GLY A 457 4.29 3.91 7.92
C GLY A 457 4.83 5.30 8.27
N ALA A 458 6.09 5.50 7.89
CA ALA A 458 6.75 6.78 7.84
C ALA A 458 7.65 6.76 6.60
N ALA A 459 7.61 7.78 5.75
CA ALA A 459 8.45 7.87 4.56
C ALA A 459 9.23 9.18 4.55
N LEU A 460 10.39 9.16 3.91
CA LEU A 460 11.26 10.32 3.69
C LEU A 460 11.42 10.52 2.18
N LEU A 461 11.04 11.70 1.68
CA LEU A 461 11.35 12.12 0.32
C LEU A 461 12.34 13.28 0.38
N SER A 462 13.33 13.29 -0.52
CA SER A 462 14.39 14.29 -0.52
C SER A 462 14.85 14.62 -1.94
N LYS A 463 15.00 15.91 -2.26
CA LYS A 463 15.72 16.38 -3.45
C LYS A 463 17.24 16.19 -3.30
N PHE A 464 17.72 16.00 -2.09
CA PHE A 464 19.13 15.70 -1.81
C PHE A 464 19.38 14.19 -1.75
N PRO A 465 20.55 13.68 -2.22
CA PRO A 465 20.88 12.27 -2.13
C PRO A 465 20.79 11.71 -0.71
N ILE A 466 20.07 10.59 -0.56
CA ILE A 466 20.05 9.81 0.68
C ILE A 466 21.26 8.86 0.66
N LEU A 467 22.25 9.13 1.51
CA LEU A 467 23.49 8.34 1.55
C LEU A 467 23.33 7.07 2.37
N ASN A 468 22.62 7.16 3.48
CA ASN A 468 22.25 6.04 4.33
C ASN A 468 20.91 6.32 4.98
N SER A 469 20.21 5.25 5.34
CA SER A 469 19.07 5.33 6.24
C SER A 469 18.90 4.06 7.05
N THR A 470 18.42 4.21 8.27
CA THR A 470 18.12 3.11 9.20
C THR A 470 16.70 3.29 9.71
N HIS A 471 15.96 2.19 9.74
CA HIS A 471 14.60 2.14 10.26
C HIS A 471 14.60 1.63 11.69
N HIS A 472 13.93 2.36 12.58
CA HIS A 472 13.82 2.04 13.98
C HIS A 472 12.35 1.75 14.32
N LEU A 473 12.10 0.65 15.00
CA LEU A 473 10.80 0.33 15.60
C LEU A 473 10.96 0.60 17.10
N LEU A 474 10.31 1.65 17.59
CA LEU A 474 10.56 2.14 18.94
C LEU A 474 9.80 1.29 19.98
N PRO A 475 10.27 1.28 21.26
CA PRO A 475 9.65 0.47 22.29
C PRO A 475 8.16 0.76 22.46
N SER A 476 7.37 -0.30 22.55
CA SER A 476 5.91 -0.20 22.68
C SER A 476 5.39 -1.40 23.49
N PRO A 477 5.40 -1.34 24.84
CA PRO A 477 4.95 -2.45 25.68
C PRO A 477 3.45 -2.72 25.58
N VAL A 478 2.62 -1.71 25.26
CA VAL A 478 1.15 -1.85 25.29
C VAL A 478 0.50 -1.44 23.97
N GLY A 479 0.85 -0.26 23.47
CA GLY A 479 0.20 0.47 22.39
C GLY A 479 0.80 0.21 21.01
N GLU A 480 0.68 1.21 20.15
CA GLU A 480 1.15 1.12 18.77
C GLU A 480 2.68 1.16 18.64
N LEU A 481 3.19 0.34 17.72
CA LEU A 481 4.59 0.32 17.34
C LEU A 481 4.92 1.57 16.50
N ALA A 482 5.76 2.44 17.06
CA ALA A 482 6.11 3.71 16.46
C ALA A 482 7.32 3.59 15.51
N PRO A 483 7.20 3.96 14.22
CA PRO A 483 8.31 3.97 13.28
C PRO A 483 9.15 5.25 13.40
N ALA A 484 10.46 5.12 13.27
CA ALA A 484 11.37 6.23 12.96
C ALA A 484 12.33 5.90 11.81
N ILE A 485 12.67 6.89 11.01
CA ILE A 485 13.77 6.86 10.04
C ILE A 485 14.88 7.77 10.58
N HIS A 486 16.12 7.28 10.64
CA HIS A 486 17.32 8.12 10.72
C HIS A 486 18.06 8.02 9.39
N ALA A 487 18.18 9.13 8.67
CA ALA A 487 18.87 9.17 7.39
C ALA A 487 19.93 10.27 7.34
N THR A 488 20.96 10.04 6.54
CA THR A 488 21.97 11.05 6.20
C THR A 488 21.75 11.54 4.77
N LEU A 489 21.59 12.85 4.62
CA LEU A 489 21.48 13.54 3.33
C LEU A 489 22.81 14.25 2.99
N ASP A 490 23.15 14.29 1.70
CA ASP A 490 24.19 15.19 1.17
C ASP A 490 23.54 16.50 0.69
N VAL A 491 23.58 17.53 1.52
CA VAL A 491 22.92 18.81 1.28
C VAL A 491 23.98 19.87 0.96
N TYR A 492 24.10 20.22 -0.32
CA TYR A 492 25.10 21.19 -0.80
C TYR A 492 26.55 20.84 -0.36
N GLY A 493 26.90 19.54 -0.34
CA GLY A 493 28.20 19.05 0.11
C GLY A 493 28.35 18.90 1.63
N GLN A 494 27.32 19.26 2.41
CA GLN A 494 27.30 19.11 3.86
C GLN A 494 26.42 17.92 4.24
N LEU A 495 26.95 17.03 5.09
CA LEU A 495 26.18 15.92 5.64
C LEU A 495 25.20 16.45 6.70
N VAL A 496 23.91 16.19 6.48
CA VAL A 496 22.81 16.59 7.37
C VAL A 496 21.99 15.36 7.73
N ASP A 497 21.74 15.17 9.02
CA ASP A 497 20.93 14.05 9.50
C ASP A 497 19.45 14.47 9.59
N VAL A 498 18.57 13.65 9.04
CA VAL A 498 17.12 13.82 9.16
C VAL A 498 16.53 12.67 9.93
N PHE A 499 15.62 13.01 10.84
CA PHE A 499 14.80 12.06 11.57
C PHE A 499 13.35 12.24 11.14
N VAL A 500 12.68 11.15 10.74
CA VAL A 500 11.22 11.14 10.50
C VAL A 500 10.59 10.24 11.54
N PHE A 501 9.57 10.69 12.26
CA PHE A 501 9.02 9.94 13.40
C PHE A 501 7.52 10.09 13.56
N HIS A 502 6.83 8.97 13.75
CA HIS A 502 5.41 8.93 14.11
C HIS A 502 5.25 8.34 15.52
N SER A 503 4.90 9.18 16.50
CA SER A 503 4.68 8.76 17.90
C SER A 503 3.49 7.81 18.02
N GLY A 504 3.54 6.96 19.05
CA GLY A 504 2.38 6.22 19.53
C GLY A 504 1.29 7.14 20.10
N GLN A 505 0.13 6.54 20.36
CA GLN A 505 -1.13 7.23 20.67
C GLN A 505 -1.16 7.87 22.06
N GLU A 506 -2.04 8.86 22.23
CA GLU A 506 -2.21 9.56 23.51
C GLU A 506 -2.57 8.60 24.66
N GLU A 507 -3.36 7.58 24.34
CA GLU A 507 -3.91 6.59 25.26
C GLU A 507 -2.86 5.68 25.92
N ASP A 508 -1.63 5.64 25.40
CA ASP A 508 -0.54 4.81 25.91
C ASP A 508 0.65 5.66 26.44
N PRO A 509 0.54 6.30 27.62
CA PRO A 509 1.57 7.20 28.14
C PRO A 509 2.95 6.58 28.30
N GLU A 510 3.03 5.31 28.70
CA GLU A 510 4.31 4.63 28.94
C GLU A 510 5.05 4.35 27.63
N ASP A 511 4.33 3.87 26.60
CA ASP A 511 4.87 3.71 25.25
C ASP A 511 5.46 5.03 24.77
N ARG A 512 4.69 6.11 24.85
CA ARG A 512 5.14 7.44 24.45
C ARG A 512 6.35 7.94 25.23
N ARG A 513 6.43 7.64 26.53
CA ARG A 513 7.60 7.98 27.36
C ARG A 513 8.84 7.21 26.92
N LEU A 514 8.72 5.91 26.65
CA LEU A 514 9.84 5.09 26.19
C LEU A 514 10.29 5.48 24.77
N GLN A 515 9.34 5.79 23.90
CA GLN A 515 9.59 6.29 22.54
C GLN A 515 10.29 7.65 22.58
N SER A 516 9.87 8.57 23.45
CA SER A 516 10.52 9.88 23.58
C SER A 516 11.96 9.77 24.07
N LEU A 517 12.22 8.88 25.03
CA LEU A 517 13.57 8.61 25.53
C LEU A 517 14.48 8.01 24.45
N TYR A 518 13.99 7.01 23.72
CA TYR A 518 14.74 6.39 22.63
C TYR A 518 15.07 7.41 21.52
N LEU A 519 14.09 8.22 21.11
CA LEU A 519 14.31 9.22 20.07
C LEU A 519 15.25 10.32 20.53
N ALA A 520 15.20 10.73 21.80
CA ALA A 520 16.15 11.69 22.35
C ALA A 520 17.59 11.15 22.34
N ASP A 521 17.79 9.86 22.68
CA ASP A 521 19.10 9.19 22.54
C ASP A 521 19.56 9.14 21.08
N LEU A 522 18.68 8.73 20.17
CA LEU A 522 18.98 8.60 18.74
C LEU A 522 19.37 9.96 18.14
N MET A 523 18.57 11.01 18.38
CA MET A 523 18.88 12.36 17.95
C MET A 523 20.18 12.86 18.60
N GLY A 524 20.39 12.60 19.90
CA GLY A 524 21.61 12.98 20.63
C GLY A 524 22.89 12.34 20.11
N SER A 525 22.79 11.16 19.50
CA SER A 525 23.94 10.37 19.02
C SER A 525 24.72 11.02 17.88
N THR A 526 24.11 11.94 17.12
CA THR A 526 24.77 12.58 15.97
C THR A 526 25.37 13.96 16.29
N PRO A 527 26.65 14.20 15.93
CA PRO A 527 27.29 15.51 16.02
C PRO A 527 26.99 16.41 14.80
N ARG A 528 26.33 15.88 13.77
CA ARG A 528 26.04 16.62 12.53
C ARG A 528 24.92 17.67 12.71
N PRO A 529 24.82 18.64 11.78
CA PRO A 529 23.58 19.37 11.55
C PRO A 529 22.43 18.39 11.37
N ALA A 530 21.30 18.65 12.05
CA ALA A 530 20.20 17.71 12.01
C ALA A 530 18.84 18.36 12.23
N PHE A 531 17.79 17.71 11.73
CA PHE A 531 16.41 18.09 11.99
C PHE A 531 15.48 16.87 12.13
N LEU A 532 14.43 17.04 12.93
CA LEU A 532 13.34 16.08 13.12
C LEU A 532 12.10 16.59 12.39
N LEU A 533 11.40 15.67 11.73
CA LEU A 533 10.10 15.84 11.10
C LEU A 533 9.16 14.82 11.74
N SER A 534 8.22 15.26 12.58
CA SER A 534 7.48 14.29 13.41
C SER A 534 6.05 14.66 13.75
N TYR A 535 5.32 13.64 14.19
CA TYR A 535 4.02 13.72 14.86
C TYR A 535 4.19 13.22 16.31
N LEU A 536 4.05 14.11 17.31
CA LEU A 536 4.46 13.85 18.71
C LEU A 536 3.31 13.74 19.73
N VAL A 537 2.10 14.20 19.39
CA VAL A 537 0.91 14.15 20.27
C VAL A 537 1.13 14.86 21.61
N THR A 538 1.89 15.95 21.62
CA THR A 538 2.31 16.62 22.86
C THR A 538 2.09 18.12 22.78
N LYS A 539 1.90 18.78 23.92
CA LYS A 539 1.87 20.24 24.00
C LYS A 539 3.28 20.79 24.14
N PRO A 540 3.58 21.94 23.53
CA PRO A 540 4.87 22.59 23.72
C PRO A 540 5.15 22.84 25.20
N LYS A 541 6.39 22.56 25.64
CA LYS A 541 6.90 22.75 27.01
C LYS A 541 6.29 21.85 28.08
N GLU A 542 5.45 20.88 27.71
CA GLU A 542 4.80 19.96 28.65
C GLU A 542 5.24 18.51 28.45
N GLY A 543 5.40 17.76 29.55
CA GLY A 543 5.64 16.31 29.52
C GLY A 543 6.80 15.89 28.59
N ASN A 544 6.49 14.99 27.64
CA ASN A 544 7.47 14.41 26.72
C ASN A 544 8.12 15.44 25.79
N TYR A 545 7.52 16.62 25.55
CA TYR A 545 8.18 17.71 24.84
C TYR A 545 9.58 18.00 25.40
N ASN A 546 9.71 18.04 26.73
CA ASN A 546 10.97 18.34 27.42
C ASN A 546 11.99 17.20 27.32
N THR A 547 11.61 16.04 26.77
CA THR A 547 12.53 14.95 26.43
C THR A 547 13.05 15.13 25.01
N TYR A 548 12.15 15.46 24.06
CA TYR A 548 12.51 15.73 22.66
C TYR A 548 13.33 17.02 22.49
N VAL A 549 13.03 18.05 23.27
CA VAL A 549 13.74 19.35 23.29
C VAL A 549 14.53 19.43 24.58
N SER A 550 15.73 18.85 24.57
CA SER A 550 16.55 18.65 25.75
C SER A 550 18.04 18.70 25.42
N GLU A 551 18.89 18.89 26.43
CA GLU A 551 20.35 18.74 26.26
C GLU A 551 20.73 17.35 25.73
N LYS A 552 19.99 16.31 26.16
CA LYS A 552 20.22 14.92 25.75
C LYS A 552 20.08 14.74 24.24
N SER A 553 19.02 15.28 23.66
CA SER A 553 18.80 15.26 22.20
C SER A 553 19.66 16.28 21.43
N GLY A 554 19.98 17.39 22.11
CA GLY A 554 20.54 18.61 21.51
C GLY A 554 19.57 19.38 20.62
N MET A 555 18.32 18.92 20.47
CA MET A 555 17.36 19.52 19.55
C MET A 555 16.73 20.79 20.12
N LYS A 556 16.42 21.72 19.22
CA LYS A 556 15.71 22.97 19.46
C LYS A 556 14.42 22.96 18.64
N ASP A 557 13.36 23.53 19.20
CA ASP A 557 12.08 23.64 18.51
C ASP A 557 12.13 24.70 17.40
N VAL A 558 11.53 24.40 16.24
CA VAL A 558 11.38 25.33 15.12
C VAL A 558 10.62 26.59 15.49
N ASP A 559 9.77 26.61 16.53
CA ASP A 559 9.22 27.83 17.12
C ASP A 559 8.63 27.60 18.53
N PRO A 560 9.40 27.81 19.62
CA PRO A 560 8.90 27.63 21.00
C PRO A 560 7.76 28.57 21.43
N SER A 561 7.38 29.54 20.60
CA SER A 561 6.26 30.47 20.85
C SER A 561 4.95 30.03 20.19
N ASP A 562 5.01 29.04 19.29
CA ASP A 562 3.84 28.39 18.72
C ASP A 562 3.26 27.40 19.72
N TRP A 563 2.37 27.90 20.58
CA TRP A 563 1.75 27.19 21.69
C TRP A 563 0.60 26.27 21.27
N ASP A 564 0.02 26.50 20.08
CA ASP A 564 -1.16 25.80 19.56
C ASP A 564 -0.76 24.63 18.63
N ARG A 565 0.26 23.87 19.06
CA ARG A 565 0.70 22.64 18.40
C ARG A 565 0.36 21.43 19.24
N TRP A 566 0.03 20.35 18.55
CA TRP A 566 -0.33 19.08 19.17
C TRP A 566 0.26 17.91 18.38
N CYS A 567 -0.05 17.87 17.09
CA CYS A 567 0.33 16.82 16.17
C CYS A 567 1.77 16.98 15.69
N GLU A 568 1.99 17.91 14.76
CA GLU A 568 3.22 18.01 13.98
C GLU A 568 4.27 18.93 14.62
N TYR A 569 5.53 18.51 14.50
CA TYR A 569 6.69 19.22 15.02
C TYR A 569 7.86 19.12 14.05
N ILE A 570 8.58 20.24 13.93
CA ILE A 570 9.92 20.30 13.37
C ILE A 570 10.88 20.71 14.48
N LEU A 571 11.92 19.90 14.70
CA LEU A 571 13.02 20.24 15.61
C LEU A 571 14.32 20.31 14.81
N PHE A 572 15.31 21.04 15.30
CA PHE A 572 16.59 21.19 14.61
C PHE A 572 17.75 21.42 15.58
N LYS A 573 18.97 21.17 15.12
CA LYS A 573 20.19 21.57 15.78
C LYS A 573 21.29 21.85 14.76
N ARG A 574 22.22 22.76 15.11
CA ARG A 574 23.38 23.10 14.28
C ARG A 574 23.01 23.52 12.84
N LEU A 575 21.83 24.10 12.68
CA LEU A 575 21.31 24.66 11.43
C LEU A 575 20.80 26.07 11.71
N LYS A 576 20.91 26.97 10.73
CA LYS A 576 20.31 28.29 10.83
C LYS A 576 18.88 28.23 10.30
N ARG A 577 17.89 28.16 11.21
CA ARG A 577 16.47 28.35 10.84
C ARG A 577 16.27 29.79 10.35
N VAL A 578 15.72 29.94 9.15
CA VAL A 578 15.40 31.25 8.56
C VAL A 578 13.90 31.48 8.41
N GLY A 579 13.09 30.42 8.40
CA GLY A 579 11.66 30.52 8.21
C GLY A 579 10.88 29.35 8.81
N TYR A 580 9.63 29.60 9.21
CA TYR A 580 8.65 28.61 9.64
C TYR A 580 7.24 29.01 9.21
N ALA A 581 6.45 28.06 8.69
CA ALA A 581 5.08 28.27 8.26
C ALA A 581 4.21 27.06 8.59
N ARG A 582 2.94 27.34 8.89
CA ARG A 582 1.85 26.36 9.00
C ARG A 582 0.91 26.61 7.83
N VAL A 583 0.59 25.57 7.06
CA VAL A 583 -0.22 25.66 5.85
C VAL A 583 -1.46 24.79 5.97
N SER A 584 -2.63 25.36 5.65
CA SER A 584 -3.91 24.69 5.84
C SER A 584 -4.01 23.43 4.99
N ARG A 585 -4.70 22.44 5.54
CA ARG A 585 -4.89 21.11 4.92
C ARG A 585 -5.94 21.04 3.82
N SER A 586 -6.75 22.10 3.65
CA SER A 586 -8.00 22.05 2.87
C SER A 586 -8.81 20.81 3.32
N SER A 587 -9.20 19.95 2.40
CA SER A 587 -9.86 18.66 2.65
C SER A 587 -8.94 17.45 2.50
N ILE A 588 -7.62 17.64 2.29
CA ILE A 588 -6.69 16.54 1.94
C ILE A 588 -6.45 15.58 3.10
N THR A 589 -6.26 16.09 4.31
CA THR A 589 -6.03 15.27 5.51
C THR A 589 -6.69 15.96 6.70
N ASP A 590 -6.56 15.41 7.90
CA ASP A 590 -6.98 16.01 9.18
C ASP A 590 -5.87 16.85 9.86
N THR A 591 -4.61 16.73 9.42
CA THR A 591 -3.49 17.56 9.85
C THR A 591 -3.10 18.60 8.81
N GLU A 592 -2.69 19.77 9.30
CA GLU A 592 -2.02 20.78 8.48
C GLU A 592 -0.65 20.31 7.99
N LEU A 593 -0.03 21.07 7.09
CA LEU A 593 1.37 20.88 6.71
C LEU A 593 2.24 21.90 7.44
N GLN A 594 3.25 21.45 8.19
CA GLN A 594 4.28 22.33 8.76
C GLN A 594 5.53 22.34 7.91
N VAL A 595 6.11 23.54 7.70
CA VAL A 595 7.28 23.75 6.85
C VAL A 595 8.28 24.68 7.51
N ALA A 596 9.57 24.34 7.43
CA ALA A 596 10.69 25.14 7.91
C ALA A 596 11.73 25.35 6.82
N LYS A 597 12.39 26.52 6.82
CA LYS A 597 13.54 26.79 5.96
C LYS A 597 14.81 26.86 6.79
N PHE A 598 15.85 26.16 6.36
CA PHE A 598 17.16 26.12 6.99
C PHE A 598 18.25 26.57 6.01
N LYS A 599 19.08 27.51 6.44
CA LYS A 599 20.35 27.79 5.76
C LYS A 599 21.39 26.77 6.23
N ILE A 600 21.98 26.08 5.26
CA ILE A 600 22.96 25.02 5.51
C ILE A 600 24.32 25.66 5.81
N PRO A 601 24.97 25.29 6.94
CA PRO A 601 26.26 25.85 7.31
C PRO A 601 27.37 25.37 6.35
N GLU A 602 28.38 26.22 6.16
CA GLU A 602 29.47 25.96 5.21
C GLU A 602 30.71 25.37 5.87
N SER A 603 30.88 25.60 7.17
CA SER A 603 32.10 25.25 7.90
C SER A 603 31.80 24.69 9.30
N LYS A 604 32.78 24.00 9.87
CA LYS A 604 32.68 23.48 11.24
C LYS A 604 32.56 24.60 12.27
N GLU A 605 33.24 25.72 12.04
CA GLU A 605 33.18 26.90 12.91
C GLU A 605 31.78 27.53 12.90
N GLU A 606 31.08 27.53 11.76
CA GLU A 606 29.69 27.98 11.68
C GLU A 606 28.76 27.02 12.44
N ILE A 607 28.96 25.71 12.30
CA ILE A 607 28.22 24.69 13.04
C ILE A 607 28.37 24.89 14.56
N GLU A 608 29.60 25.07 15.05
CA GLU A 608 29.89 25.30 16.47
C GLU A 608 29.25 26.59 16.99
N LYS A 609 29.28 27.67 16.19
CA LYS A 609 28.60 28.93 16.53
C LYS A 609 27.09 28.77 16.63
N LEU A 610 26.46 28.02 15.70
CA LEU A 610 25.03 27.77 15.71
C LEU A 610 24.61 26.90 16.90
N ASP A 611 25.43 25.94 17.30
CA ASP A 611 25.19 25.08 18.47
C ASP A 611 25.25 25.91 19.77
N ALA A 612 26.26 26.77 19.88
CA ALA A 612 26.48 27.63 21.05
C ALA A 612 25.54 28.85 21.10
N GLN A 613 24.73 29.09 20.07
CA GLN A 613 23.88 30.28 19.98
C GLN A 613 22.84 30.31 21.12
N PRO A 614 22.72 31.44 21.86
CA PRO A 614 21.71 31.59 22.91
C PRO A 614 20.28 31.55 22.36
N ASP A 615 19.33 30.99 23.12
CA ASP A 615 17.93 30.88 22.72
C ASP A 615 17.28 32.22 22.35
N LYS A 616 17.65 33.29 23.05
CA LYS A 616 17.12 34.65 22.80
C LYS A 616 17.50 35.17 21.41
N GLU A 617 18.71 34.86 20.96
CA GLU A 617 19.20 35.26 19.66
C GLU A 617 18.62 34.37 18.56
N ARG A 618 18.71 33.05 18.74
CA ARG A 618 18.14 32.05 17.82
C ARG A 618 16.65 32.27 17.55
N ASN A 619 15.88 32.69 18.56
CA ASN A 619 14.43 32.90 18.48
C ASN A 619 14.02 34.34 18.18
N ARG A 620 14.97 35.22 17.85
CA ARG A 620 14.66 36.59 17.44
C ARG A 620 13.96 36.57 16.08
N ARG A 621 12.71 37.05 16.06
CA ARG A 621 11.96 37.24 14.82
C ARG A 621 12.42 38.49 14.08
N VAL A 622 12.38 38.43 12.76
CA VAL A 622 12.60 39.55 11.85
C VAL A 622 11.42 39.69 10.90
N LYS A 623 11.26 40.87 10.29
CA LYS A 623 10.27 41.08 9.23
C LYS A 623 10.74 40.41 7.94
N GLU A 624 9.80 40.07 7.08
CA GLU A 624 10.10 39.46 5.78
C GLU A 624 11.01 40.34 4.89
N GLU A 625 10.83 41.66 4.96
CA GLU A 625 11.65 42.62 4.23
C GLU A 625 13.13 42.56 4.62
N GLU A 626 13.43 42.06 5.83
CA GLU A 626 14.79 41.93 6.37
C GLU A 626 15.48 40.62 5.94
N VAL A 627 14.78 39.69 5.29
CA VAL A 627 15.37 38.46 4.75
C VAL A 627 15.49 38.48 3.22
N PRO A 628 16.54 37.86 2.65
CA PRO A 628 16.71 37.69 1.21
C PRO A 628 15.51 36.98 0.56
N GLU A 629 15.30 37.23 -0.73
CA GLU A 629 14.14 36.71 -1.47
C GLU A 629 14.07 35.17 -1.49
N GLY A 630 15.17 34.45 -1.72
CA GLY A 630 15.17 32.98 -1.70
C GLY A 630 14.89 32.36 -0.33
N TRP A 631 14.96 33.16 0.75
CA TRP A 631 14.60 32.71 2.10
C TRP A 631 13.09 32.84 2.36
N ARG A 632 12.37 33.62 1.55
CA ARG A 632 10.95 33.87 1.72
C ARG A 632 10.13 32.66 1.30
N PHE A 633 8.98 32.47 1.93
CA PHE A 633 8.03 31.47 1.45
C PHE A 633 7.15 32.05 0.32
N PRO A 634 6.57 31.19 -0.53
CA PRO A 634 5.76 31.62 -1.67
C PRO A 634 4.55 32.49 -1.27
N ALA A 635 4.49 33.72 -1.77
CA ALA A 635 3.45 34.68 -1.41
C ALA A 635 2.01 34.22 -1.79
N MET A 636 1.86 33.26 -2.70
CA MET A 636 0.58 32.76 -3.20
C MET A 636 -0.32 32.12 -2.13
N PHE A 637 0.24 31.69 -1.00
CA PHE A 637 -0.53 31.11 0.12
C PHE A 637 -1.05 32.16 1.11
N ARG A 638 -0.83 33.46 0.87
CA ARG A 638 -1.41 34.53 1.71
C ARG A 638 -2.89 34.76 1.39
N GLY A 639 -3.62 35.34 2.34
CA GLY A 639 -5.03 35.70 2.18
C GLY A 639 -5.88 34.45 1.93
N ASP A 640 -6.61 34.43 0.81
CA ASP A 640 -7.44 33.29 0.42
C ASP A 640 -6.61 32.07 -0.03
N GLY A 641 -5.33 32.27 -0.35
CA GLY A 641 -4.42 31.22 -0.74
C GLY A 641 -4.66 30.66 -2.14
N VAL A 642 -4.21 29.44 -2.38
CA VAL A 642 -4.34 28.72 -3.67
C VAL A 642 -4.90 27.32 -3.44
N ARG A 643 -5.91 26.93 -4.21
CA ARG A 643 -6.61 25.63 -4.06
C ARG A 643 -6.99 25.33 -2.60
N GLU A 644 -7.45 26.35 -1.89
CA GLU A 644 -7.86 26.31 -0.46
C GLU A 644 -6.74 26.05 0.55
N HIS A 645 -5.48 26.05 0.08
CA HIS A 645 -4.31 26.07 0.93
C HIS A 645 -3.88 27.51 1.18
N ARG A 646 -3.70 27.87 2.45
CA ARG A 646 -3.23 29.18 2.88
C ARG A 646 -2.37 29.07 4.13
N TYR A 647 -1.55 30.07 4.41
CA TYR A 647 -0.92 30.20 5.71
C TYR A 647 -2.00 30.35 6.78
N HIS A 648 -2.01 29.45 7.75
CA HIS A 648 -3.00 29.45 8.83
C HIS A 648 -2.32 29.51 10.20
N VAL A 649 -3.12 29.76 11.24
CA VAL A 649 -2.70 30.08 12.63
C VAL A 649 -2.00 31.44 12.75
N PHE A 650 -1.03 31.75 11.89
CA PHE A 650 -0.32 33.03 11.89
C PHE A 650 -0.73 33.96 10.75
N ASN A 651 -1.46 33.47 9.75
CA ASN A 651 -1.80 34.16 8.48
C ASN A 651 -0.61 34.56 7.60
N GLU A 652 0.63 34.42 8.11
CA GLU A 652 1.88 34.69 7.41
C GLU A 652 3.01 33.77 7.95
N PRO A 653 4.08 33.53 7.17
CA PRO A 653 5.27 32.85 7.66
C PRO A 653 6.01 33.68 8.71
N ARG A 654 6.72 32.99 9.61
CA ARG A 654 7.62 33.62 10.60
C ARG A 654 9.06 33.50 10.13
N TYR A 655 9.82 34.60 10.21
CA TYR A 655 11.22 34.66 9.79
C TYR A 655 12.18 34.95 10.94
N PHE A 656 13.41 34.46 10.77
CA PHE A 656 14.48 34.52 11.78
C PHE A 656 15.82 34.82 11.07
N ASN A 657 16.70 35.59 11.71
CA ASN A 657 18.01 35.93 11.15
C ASN A 657 19.11 36.01 12.21
#